data_AF-A0A818JYM7-F1
#
_entry.id   AF-A0A818JYM7-F1
#
_cell.length_a   1.000
_cell.length_b   1.000
_cell.length_c   1.000
_cell.angle_alpha   90.00
_cell.angle_beta   90.00
_cell.angle_gamma   90.00
#
_symmetry.space_group_name_H-M   'P 1'
#
loop_
_entity.id
_entity.type
_entity.pdbx_description
1 polymer ?
#
loop_
_entity_poly.entity_id
_entity_poly.type
_entity_poly.pdbx_seq_one_letter_code
_entity_poly.pdbx_strand_id
1 'polypeptide(L)'
;MNRDINRPISRQALGRTAFLGSLYDATTDEFCERVIVNDDIPAVAIRHLDENHGHSSYEFDTAVSKKLRKLNVDVSLSLSILGGIIKSAGASSSYLYTRDKTSQNIDATFIHRSITRTESLNVSHKELKARVEPTALRHKNATHVVTSIRWGADVFAQFEAKSTTAESKHVAKAGLKLELNKLLSKFVSVNPSSSVTAAVEAVKPTSTTTTDGTTTPGTATVTTQVNGSTNGPQISFESTSTATVFNYKITLFGDLIPTTCPKTIEELVAMLPSITTGLQKTNGGKGRPLEYIMLPLSELAEILGEDLSSHKMFRAVEENLTHEIQGLFDDCDQLRIIVHTLHTAIHKVEDFFLEEEINQIDAHQQTMTRVERDICSRIGKMLVRFRSGQAESSEIDQLLVELETQMRTQKKEIKQLERSDINEKIKYIHELKEKNVIAVREPETLSIIQNRHPKHKLIVLYASNELRISSKDKWITVYYELIRRIEANITSSDRTLFCYFDYDLHPNFHPQHKKLEVREYVGAPVIIPTTRIKPATLEREQSITGVDSLFKNVGHLAAECVSQWQLDAKARLDEMFAKSNSRILLPYNPSLVTRNEVFEKLRRNQKNILLIGRSCIGKSTFKNVLTDPTWIGDALKSYSQTEFPVFSQYSISGIDTILNFIDTPGLFQRTATASSLPDNTTLIQLIDGYIRSKATQLHFLCFFVSVETKVNREDLNVVQTFFDFLGPEIRKNACLIITRCESKSEQQLESMKKDIQTNLDFKVLSSQMKQGLFFTGSINRDDWIDTSSSVYQQFENICEYRNKLLDLFINVDVKPFDLTSNIIARKIKEEIDLRGRMKPK
;
A
#
# COMPACT_ATOMS: atom_id res chain seq x y z
N MET A 1 -2.16 -7.03 -41.06
CA MET A 1 -2.57 -8.31 -40.43
C MET A 1 -2.24 -8.18 -38.95
N ASN A 2 -3.25 -8.05 -38.08
CA ASN A 2 -3.02 -7.80 -36.65
C ASN A 2 -2.32 -8.99 -35.99
N ARG A 3 -1.29 -8.73 -35.18
CA ARG A 3 -0.52 -9.76 -34.47
C ARG A 3 -1.15 -10.20 -33.14
N ASP A 4 -2.30 -9.64 -32.79
CA ASP A 4 -2.94 -9.77 -31.47
C ASP A 4 -4.23 -10.60 -31.46
N ILE A 5 -4.53 -11.29 -32.58
CA ILE A 5 -5.67 -12.21 -32.70
C ILE A 5 -5.16 -13.64 -32.47
N ASN A 6 -5.85 -14.40 -31.60
CA ASN A 6 -5.59 -15.82 -31.32
C ASN A 6 -4.13 -16.16 -30.98
N ARG A 7 -3.65 -15.68 -29.82
CA ARG A 7 -2.38 -16.12 -29.20
C ARG A 7 -2.64 -17.01 -27.97
N PRO A 8 -1.71 -17.90 -27.57
CA PRO A 8 -1.81 -18.62 -26.30
C PRO A 8 -2.04 -17.67 -25.11
N ILE A 9 -2.93 -18.07 -24.20
CA ILE A 9 -3.29 -17.29 -23.01
C ILE A 9 -2.97 -18.03 -21.72
N SER A 10 -2.66 -17.28 -20.67
CA SER A 10 -2.57 -17.78 -19.30
C SER A 10 -3.75 -17.25 -18.47
N ARG A 11 -4.31 -18.10 -17.61
CA ARG A 11 -5.42 -17.78 -16.71
C ARG A 11 -5.23 -18.45 -15.36
N GLN A 12 -5.24 -17.65 -14.30
CA GLN A 12 -5.16 -18.14 -12.94
C GLN A 12 -6.47 -18.85 -12.60
N ALA A 13 -6.34 -19.99 -11.93
CA ALA A 13 -7.46 -20.87 -11.66
C ALA A 13 -8.50 -20.17 -10.79
N LEU A 14 -8.04 -19.51 -9.70
CA LEU A 14 -8.89 -18.81 -8.73
C LEU A 14 -10.05 -19.74 -8.29
N GLY A 15 -9.71 -20.89 -7.72
CA GLY A 15 -10.66 -21.91 -7.29
C GLY A 15 -11.42 -22.67 -8.40
N ARG A 16 -11.38 -22.22 -9.67
CA ARG A 16 -12.02 -22.91 -10.80
C ARG A 16 -11.24 -24.17 -11.19
N THR A 17 -11.97 -25.24 -11.50
CA THR A 17 -11.41 -26.55 -11.85
C THR A 17 -11.68 -26.92 -13.30
N ALA A 18 -10.64 -27.35 -14.00
CA ALA A 18 -10.66 -27.91 -15.36
C ALA A 18 -9.53 -28.94 -15.51
N PHE A 19 -9.59 -29.73 -16.58
CA PHE A 19 -8.62 -30.78 -16.89
C PHE A 19 -7.84 -30.44 -18.16
N LEU A 20 -6.76 -31.18 -18.44
CA LEU A 20 -6.10 -31.10 -19.74
C LEU A 20 -7.11 -31.43 -20.83
N GLY A 21 -7.06 -30.70 -21.93
CA GLY A 21 -7.99 -30.81 -23.04
C GLY A 21 -9.36 -30.14 -22.82
N SER A 22 -9.66 -29.55 -21.67
CA SER A 22 -10.91 -28.78 -21.47
C SER A 22 -10.98 -27.56 -22.39
N LEU A 23 -12.16 -27.32 -22.99
CA LEU A 23 -12.44 -26.18 -23.84
C LEU A 23 -12.75 -24.92 -23.01
N TYR A 24 -12.36 -23.75 -23.53
CA TYR A 24 -12.47 -22.45 -22.86
C TYR A 24 -12.98 -21.34 -23.81
N ASP A 25 -13.90 -20.52 -23.30
CA ASP A 25 -14.38 -19.31 -23.94
C ASP A 25 -13.67 -18.09 -23.31
N ALA A 26 -12.63 -17.57 -23.98
CA ALA A 26 -11.89 -16.39 -23.53
C ALA A 26 -12.69 -15.08 -23.67
N THR A 27 -13.88 -15.09 -24.28
CA THR A 27 -14.74 -13.89 -24.34
C THR A 27 -15.49 -13.68 -23.03
N THR A 28 -15.96 -14.76 -22.39
CA THR A 28 -16.59 -14.76 -21.05
C THR A 28 -15.66 -15.23 -19.92
N ASP A 29 -14.48 -15.76 -20.25
CA ASP A 29 -13.55 -16.41 -19.32
C ASP A 29 -14.17 -17.64 -18.57
N GLU A 30 -14.92 -18.46 -19.28
CA GLU A 30 -15.59 -19.67 -18.76
C GLU A 30 -15.13 -20.97 -19.46
N PHE A 31 -15.17 -22.09 -18.73
CA PHE A 31 -14.94 -23.42 -19.32
C PHE A 31 -16.22 -23.93 -20.00
N CYS A 32 -16.10 -24.51 -21.20
CA CYS A 32 -17.24 -24.91 -22.02
C CYS A 32 -17.85 -26.28 -21.68
N GLU A 33 -17.58 -26.85 -20.51
CA GLU A 33 -18.02 -28.20 -20.06
C GLU A 33 -17.78 -29.34 -21.07
N ARG A 34 -16.75 -29.19 -21.92
CA ARG A 34 -16.38 -30.15 -22.98
C ARG A 34 -14.87 -30.29 -23.06
N VAL A 35 -14.39 -31.45 -23.49
CA VAL A 35 -12.97 -31.74 -23.76
C VAL A 35 -12.72 -32.00 -25.25
N ILE A 36 -11.48 -31.88 -25.71
CA ILE A 36 -11.09 -32.11 -27.12
C ILE A 36 -11.03 -33.58 -27.53
N VAL A 37 -11.17 -34.55 -26.62
CA VAL A 37 -11.00 -35.98 -26.89
C VAL A 37 -12.26 -36.78 -26.55
N ASN A 38 -12.51 -37.85 -27.30
CA ASN A 38 -13.64 -38.76 -27.04
C ASN A 38 -13.40 -39.74 -25.87
N ASP A 39 -12.13 -40.09 -25.63
CA ASP A 39 -11.65 -41.00 -24.59
C ASP A 39 -10.61 -40.31 -23.70
N ASP A 40 -10.09 -41.01 -22.70
CA ASP A 40 -8.98 -40.52 -21.86
C ASP A 40 -7.78 -40.00 -22.68
N ILE A 41 -7.12 -38.97 -22.18
CA ILE A 41 -5.86 -38.47 -22.75
C ILE A 41 -4.77 -39.54 -22.54
N PRO A 42 -4.07 -40.01 -23.58
CA PRO A 42 -2.98 -40.98 -23.44
C PRO A 42 -1.88 -40.43 -22.51
N ALA A 43 -1.46 -41.21 -21.51
CA ALA A 43 -0.42 -40.78 -20.57
C ALA A 43 0.90 -40.37 -21.27
N VAL A 44 1.26 -41.04 -22.37
CA VAL A 44 2.41 -40.71 -23.22
C VAL A 44 2.33 -39.34 -23.91
N ALA A 45 1.12 -38.77 -24.03
CA ALA A 45 0.91 -37.42 -24.54
C ALA A 45 1.00 -36.34 -23.44
N ILE A 46 1.11 -36.72 -22.16
CA ILE A 46 1.24 -35.79 -21.04
C ILE A 46 2.72 -35.72 -20.62
N ARG A 47 3.26 -34.50 -20.57
CA ARG A 47 4.56 -34.20 -19.99
C ARG A 47 4.36 -33.72 -18.56
N HIS A 48 5.09 -34.31 -17.62
CA HIS A 48 5.12 -33.87 -16.23
C HIS A 48 6.44 -33.15 -15.97
N LEU A 49 6.37 -31.99 -15.32
CA LEU A 49 7.51 -31.26 -14.79
C LEU A 49 7.30 -31.11 -13.29
N ASP A 50 8.08 -31.85 -12.49
CA ASP A 50 8.10 -31.66 -11.04
C ASP A 50 8.90 -30.40 -10.71
N GLU A 51 8.25 -29.46 -10.03
CA GLU A 51 8.78 -28.12 -9.74
C GLU A 51 9.14 -27.97 -8.25
N ASN A 52 8.25 -28.43 -7.36
CA ASN A 52 8.45 -28.53 -5.89
C ASN A 52 9.12 -27.31 -5.22
N HIS A 53 8.78 -26.10 -5.67
CA HIS A 53 9.25 -24.84 -5.10
C HIS A 53 8.08 -24.01 -4.57
N GLY A 54 8.33 -23.27 -3.49
CA GLY A 54 7.39 -22.30 -2.95
C GLY A 54 7.90 -20.87 -3.10
N HIS A 55 7.01 -19.90 -3.02
CA HIS A 55 7.34 -18.48 -3.03
C HIS A 55 6.50 -17.74 -1.98
N SER A 56 7.17 -16.96 -1.12
CA SER A 56 6.53 -16.12 -0.11
C SER A 56 6.85 -14.64 -0.29
N SER A 57 5.86 -13.77 -0.13
CA SER A 57 5.98 -12.30 -0.12
C SER A 57 4.95 -11.67 0.83
N TYR A 58 5.02 -10.35 1.04
CA TYR A 58 3.89 -9.59 1.59
C TYR A 58 3.72 -8.27 0.82
N GLU A 59 2.57 -7.62 0.97
CA GLU A 59 2.28 -6.31 0.39
C GLU A 59 1.46 -5.43 1.34
N PHE A 60 1.66 -4.12 1.27
CA PHE A 60 0.88 -3.10 1.99
C PHE A 60 0.04 -2.28 1.02
N ASP A 61 -1.07 -2.83 0.53
CA ASP A 61 -2.01 -2.05 -0.27
C ASP A 61 -3.44 -2.60 -0.27
N THR A 62 -4.41 -1.73 -0.48
CA THR A 62 -5.84 -2.07 -0.44
C THR A 62 -6.48 -2.15 -1.82
N ALA A 63 -5.93 -1.45 -2.81
CA ALA A 63 -6.51 -1.28 -4.13
C ALA A 63 -6.71 -2.62 -4.86
N VAL A 64 -7.87 -2.79 -5.50
CA VAL A 64 -8.27 -4.05 -6.11
C VAL A 64 -7.35 -4.43 -7.27
N SER A 65 -6.88 -3.46 -8.08
CA SER A 65 -5.92 -3.74 -9.15
C SER A 65 -4.60 -4.33 -8.63
N LYS A 66 -4.12 -3.85 -7.47
CA LYS A 66 -2.90 -4.35 -6.82
C LYS A 66 -3.11 -5.73 -6.22
N LYS A 67 -4.25 -5.98 -5.56
CA LYS A 67 -4.63 -7.32 -5.10
C LYS A 67 -4.61 -8.33 -6.24
N LEU A 68 -5.22 -8.00 -7.39
CA LEU A 68 -5.26 -8.86 -8.57
C LEU A 68 -3.85 -9.17 -9.09
N ARG A 69 -2.99 -8.15 -9.27
CA ARG A 69 -1.58 -8.35 -9.65
C ARG A 69 -0.82 -9.26 -8.66
N LYS A 70 -1.11 -9.17 -7.35
CA LYS A 70 -0.46 -9.99 -6.31
C LYS A 70 -0.96 -11.43 -6.27
N LEU A 71 -2.19 -11.69 -6.68
CA LEU A 71 -2.65 -13.05 -7.03
C LEU A 71 -1.98 -13.61 -8.30
N ASN A 72 -1.10 -12.85 -8.96
CA ASN A 72 -0.58 -13.09 -10.31
C ASN A 72 -1.68 -13.16 -11.37
N VAL A 73 -2.82 -12.49 -11.15
CA VAL A 73 -3.92 -12.49 -12.11
C VAL A 73 -3.52 -11.72 -13.37
N ASP A 74 -3.62 -12.40 -14.51
CA ASP A 74 -3.38 -11.84 -15.83
C ASP A 74 -4.16 -10.53 -16.04
N VAL A 75 -3.55 -9.62 -16.78
CA VAL A 75 -4.07 -8.28 -17.07
C VAL A 75 -5.47 -8.38 -17.70
N SER A 76 -5.70 -9.30 -18.63
CA SER A 76 -7.03 -9.51 -19.23
C SER A 76 -8.02 -10.20 -18.29
N LEU A 77 -7.56 -11.18 -17.50
CA LEU A 77 -8.38 -11.83 -16.46
C LEU A 77 -8.83 -10.85 -15.36
N SER A 78 -7.99 -9.87 -15.03
CA SER A 78 -8.30 -8.83 -14.05
C SER A 78 -9.54 -8.02 -14.45
N LEU A 79 -9.69 -7.71 -15.74
CA LEU A 79 -10.85 -7.02 -16.29
C LEU A 79 -12.13 -7.85 -16.19
N SER A 80 -12.03 -9.18 -16.34
CA SER A 80 -13.18 -10.08 -16.22
C SER A 80 -13.70 -10.19 -14.79
N ILE A 81 -12.82 -10.04 -13.80
CA ILE A 81 -13.18 -10.02 -12.38
C ILE A 81 -13.77 -8.65 -12.00
N LEU A 82 -13.11 -7.55 -12.40
CA LEU A 82 -13.58 -6.18 -12.14
C LEU A 82 -14.92 -5.89 -12.84
N GLY A 83 -15.08 -6.33 -14.09
CA GLY A 83 -16.33 -6.28 -14.85
C GLY A 83 -17.40 -7.29 -14.39
N GLY A 84 -17.14 -8.09 -13.35
CA GLY A 84 -18.10 -9.06 -12.80
C GLY A 84 -18.53 -10.17 -13.76
N ILE A 85 -17.76 -10.40 -14.83
CA ILE A 85 -17.95 -11.51 -15.76
C ILE A 85 -17.67 -12.83 -15.02
N ILE A 86 -16.56 -12.86 -14.28
CA ILE A 86 -16.22 -13.96 -13.38
C ILE A 86 -16.70 -13.61 -11.97
N LYS A 87 -17.51 -14.50 -11.41
CA LYS A 87 -17.86 -14.51 -9.98
C LYS A 87 -16.83 -15.36 -9.23
N SER A 88 -16.52 -14.98 -8.00
CA SER A 88 -15.59 -15.67 -7.10
C SER A 88 -15.81 -17.18 -7.06
N ALA A 89 -14.77 -17.96 -7.36
CA ALA A 89 -14.71 -19.39 -7.09
C ALA A 89 -13.61 -19.68 -6.06
N GLY A 90 -13.92 -20.49 -5.06
CA GLY A 90 -12.97 -20.88 -4.00
C GLY A 90 -12.52 -19.76 -3.07
N ALA A 91 -11.89 -20.15 -1.96
CA ALA A 91 -11.58 -19.26 -0.85
C ALA A 91 -10.44 -18.28 -1.16
N SER A 92 -9.51 -18.65 -2.07
CA SER A 92 -8.47 -17.75 -2.58
C SER A 92 -9.05 -16.52 -3.30
N SER A 93 -10.22 -16.64 -3.94
CA SER A 93 -10.87 -15.50 -4.59
C SER A 93 -11.60 -14.57 -3.61
N SER A 94 -12.02 -15.07 -2.43
CA SER A 94 -12.70 -14.28 -1.40
C SER A 94 -11.85 -13.11 -0.88
N TYR A 95 -10.51 -13.25 -0.92
CA TYR A 95 -9.56 -12.16 -0.63
C TYR A 95 -9.79 -10.90 -1.48
N LEU A 96 -10.28 -11.04 -2.71
CA LEU A 96 -10.57 -9.90 -3.60
C LEU A 96 -11.78 -9.09 -3.11
N TYR A 97 -12.73 -9.73 -2.42
CA TYR A 97 -14.03 -9.16 -2.07
C TYR A 97 -14.16 -8.76 -0.58
N THR A 98 -13.06 -8.65 0.16
CA THR A 98 -13.05 -8.08 1.52
C THR A 98 -13.44 -6.60 1.46
N ARG A 99 -14.67 -6.25 1.89
CA ARG A 99 -15.30 -4.96 1.57
C ARG A 99 -15.34 -3.94 2.71
N ASP A 100 -15.18 -4.36 3.96
CA ASP A 100 -15.40 -3.54 5.15
C ASP A 100 -14.14 -2.78 5.57
N LYS A 101 -13.72 -1.82 4.73
CA LYS A 101 -12.49 -1.04 4.91
C LYS A 101 -12.78 0.43 5.16
N THR A 102 -12.30 0.95 6.29
CA THR A 102 -12.26 2.38 6.57
C THR A 102 -10.89 2.97 6.22
N SER A 103 -10.79 4.29 6.09
CA SER A 103 -9.51 4.97 5.87
C SER A 103 -8.54 4.86 7.06
N GLN A 104 -9.04 4.43 8.23
CA GLN A 104 -8.25 4.11 9.43
C GLN A 104 -7.63 2.71 9.39
N ASN A 105 -8.05 1.84 8.46
CA ASN A 105 -7.48 0.51 8.32
C ASN A 105 -6.07 0.57 7.73
N ILE A 106 -5.19 -0.28 8.26
CA ILE A 106 -3.89 -0.65 7.70
C ILE A 106 -4.00 -2.13 7.38
N ASP A 107 -4.11 -2.42 6.08
CA ASP A 107 -4.03 -3.80 5.61
C ASP A 107 -2.62 -4.11 5.15
N ALA A 108 -2.14 -5.27 5.55
CA ALA A 108 -1.05 -5.96 4.88
C ALA A 108 -1.50 -7.38 4.54
N THR A 109 -1.02 -7.93 3.43
CA THR A 109 -1.30 -9.33 3.09
C THR A 109 0.00 -10.07 2.88
N PHE A 110 0.24 -11.06 3.72
CA PHE A 110 1.26 -12.09 3.49
C PHE A 110 0.72 -13.12 2.50
N ILE A 111 1.56 -13.54 1.57
CA ILE A 111 1.21 -14.43 0.46
C ILE A 111 2.24 -15.56 0.43
N HIS A 112 1.78 -16.80 0.47
CA HIS A 112 2.59 -17.98 0.22
C HIS A 112 1.96 -18.84 -0.87
N ARG A 113 2.71 -19.05 -1.95
CA ARG A 113 2.37 -19.89 -3.10
C ARG A 113 3.30 -21.08 -3.12
N SER A 114 2.78 -22.30 -3.12
CA SER A 114 3.57 -23.51 -3.32
C SER A 114 3.22 -24.12 -4.67
N ILE A 115 4.21 -24.35 -5.54
CA ILE A 115 4.08 -25.00 -6.85
C ILE A 115 4.71 -26.39 -6.76
N THR A 116 3.93 -27.42 -7.11
CA THR A 116 4.33 -28.82 -6.99
C THR A 116 4.77 -29.37 -8.34
N ARG A 117 3.92 -29.22 -9.36
CA ARG A 117 4.06 -29.86 -10.67
C ARG A 117 3.36 -29.03 -11.75
N THR A 118 3.94 -28.99 -12.95
CA THR A 118 3.24 -28.61 -14.18
C THR A 118 2.93 -29.87 -15.00
N GLU A 119 1.71 -30.01 -15.50
CA GLU A 119 1.30 -31.07 -16.43
C GLU A 119 0.93 -30.42 -17.77
N SER A 120 1.54 -30.86 -18.87
CA SER A 120 1.40 -30.24 -20.20
C SER A 120 1.12 -31.26 -21.30
N LEU A 121 0.15 -30.96 -22.15
CA LEU A 121 -0.27 -31.77 -23.27
C LEU A 121 0.64 -31.57 -24.48
N ASN A 122 1.26 -32.65 -24.96
CA ASN A 122 1.97 -32.68 -26.23
C ASN A 122 0.97 -32.81 -27.38
N VAL A 123 0.38 -31.67 -27.79
CA VAL A 123 -0.64 -31.57 -28.86
C VAL A 123 -0.24 -32.22 -30.19
N SER A 124 1.06 -32.37 -30.44
CA SER A 124 1.59 -33.03 -31.65
C SER A 124 1.72 -34.56 -31.54
N HIS A 125 1.45 -35.17 -30.39
CA HIS A 125 1.64 -36.62 -30.17
C HIS A 125 0.61 -37.45 -30.96
N LYS A 126 1.08 -38.47 -31.70
CA LYS A 126 0.24 -39.25 -32.64
C LYS A 126 -0.98 -39.89 -31.99
N GLU A 127 -0.83 -40.49 -30.81
CA GLU A 127 -1.94 -41.12 -30.08
C GLU A 127 -2.99 -40.12 -29.60
N LEU A 128 -2.58 -38.88 -29.28
CA LEU A 128 -3.54 -37.83 -28.94
C LEU A 128 -4.33 -37.43 -30.18
N LYS A 129 -3.64 -37.18 -31.31
CA LYS A 129 -4.30 -36.81 -32.58
C LYS A 129 -5.37 -37.83 -32.99
N ALA A 130 -5.11 -39.12 -32.79
CA ALA A 130 -6.05 -40.20 -33.09
C ALA A 130 -7.31 -40.22 -32.19
N ARG A 131 -7.31 -39.51 -31.05
CA ARG A 131 -8.44 -39.41 -30.11
C ARG A 131 -9.14 -38.05 -30.11
N VAL A 132 -8.62 -37.05 -30.83
CA VAL A 132 -9.25 -35.72 -30.91
C VAL A 132 -10.59 -35.84 -31.62
N GLU A 133 -11.63 -35.25 -31.04
CA GLU A 133 -12.95 -35.16 -31.64
C GLU A 133 -13.05 -33.93 -32.57
N PRO A 134 -13.24 -34.07 -33.89
CA PRO A 134 -13.34 -32.92 -34.79
C PRO A 134 -14.49 -31.97 -34.45
N THR A 135 -15.59 -32.48 -33.86
CA THR A 135 -16.73 -31.65 -33.47
C THR A 135 -16.50 -30.86 -32.17
N ALA A 136 -15.49 -31.23 -31.36
CA ALA A 136 -15.06 -30.46 -30.20
C ALA A 136 -14.24 -29.22 -30.62
N LEU A 137 -13.41 -29.33 -31.67
CA LEU A 137 -12.71 -28.18 -32.26
C LEU A 137 -13.71 -27.11 -32.76
N ARG A 138 -14.84 -27.56 -33.31
CA ARG A 138 -15.92 -26.72 -33.85
C ARG A 138 -16.97 -26.28 -32.81
N HIS A 139 -16.63 -26.31 -31.51
CA HIS A 139 -17.58 -25.94 -30.46
C HIS A 139 -17.93 -24.44 -30.49
N LYS A 140 -19.21 -24.12 -30.68
CA LYS A 140 -19.77 -22.77 -30.90
C LYS A 140 -19.27 -21.64 -29.98
N ASN A 141 -18.94 -21.94 -28.73
CA ASN A 141 -18.50 -20.96 -27.73
C ASN A 141 -16.99 -21.00 -27.48
N ALA A 142 -16.31 -22.10 -27.83
CA ALA A 142 -14.92 -22.28 -27.45
C ALA A 142 -13.99 -21.45 -28.35
N THR A 143 -12.93 -20.94 -27.74
CA THR A 143 -11.88 -20.17 -28.41
C THR A 143 -10.50 -20.78 -28.17
N HIS A 144 -10.31 -21.43 -27.02
CA HIS A 144 -9.06 -22.03 -26.59
C HIS A 144 -9.30 -23.41 -25.95
N VAL A 145 -8.22 -24.15 -25.72
CA VAL A 145 -8.17 -25.44 -25.03
C VAL A 145 -7.05 -25.45 -23.99
N VAL A 146 -7.30 -26.04 -22.82
CA VAL A 146 -6.30 -26.22 -21.75
C VAL A 146 -5.22 -27.20 -22.21
N THR A 147 -4.01 -26.68 -22.43
CA THR A 147 -2.83 -27.46 -22.83
C THR A 147 -1.78 -27.56 -21.72
N SER A 148 -1.88 -26.75 -20.65
CA SER A 148 -1.07 -26.93 -19.45
C SER A 148 -1.82 -26.55 -18.19
N ILE A 149 -1.54 -27.25 -17.09
CA ILE A 149 -2.01 -26.93 -15.74
C ILE A 149 -0.80 -26.88 -14.82
N ARG A 150 -0.60 -25.75 -14.14
CA ARG A 150 0.33 -25.63 -13.02
C ARG A 150 -0.40 -25.91 -11.72
N TRP A 151 0.08 -26.89 -10.97
CA TRP A 151 -0.53 -27.38 -9.73
C TRP A 151 0.22 -26.87 -8.50
N GLY A 152 -0.50 -26.75 -7.39
CA GLY A 152 0.03 -26.21 -6.15
C GLY A 152 -1.05 -25.79 -5.15
N ALA A 153 -0.75 -24.80 -4.31
CA ALA A 153 -1.74 -24.09 -3.49
C ALA A 153 -1.24 -22.69 -3.11
N ASP A 154 -2.19 -21.77 -2.97
CA ASP A 154 -1.95 -20.45 -2.42
C ASP A 154 -2.57 -20.33 -1.02
N VAL A 155 -1.88 -19.59 -0.15
CA VAL A 155 -2.34 -19.19 1.18
C VAL A 155 -2.07 -17.70 1.36
N PHE A 156 -3.08 -16.97 1.82
CA PHE A 156 -3.04 -15.54 2.08
C PHE A 156 -3.37 -15.31 3.55
N ALA A 157 -2.53 -14.56 4.26
CA ALA A 157 -2.83 -14.07 5.59
C ALA A 157 -2.94 -12.54 5.53
N GLN A 158 -4.17 -12.03 5.61
CA GLN A 158 -4.42 -10.60 5.73
C GLN A 158 -4.34 -10.18 7.19
N PHE A 159 -3.52 -9.17 7.44
CA PHE A 159 -3.35 -8.49 8.72
C PHE A 159 -4.08 -7.15 8.63
N GLU A 160 -5.11 -6.96 9.44
CA GLU A 160 -5.86 -5.71 9.57
C GLU A 160 -5.52 -5.06 10.93
N ALA A 161 -4.87 -3.90 10.91
CA ALA A 161 -4.71 -3.04 12.07
C ALA A 161 -5.56 -1.76 11.91
N LYS A 162 -5.96 -1.13 13.02
CA LYS A 162 -6.73 0.12 13.02
C LYS A 162 -5.94 1.22 13.74
N SER A 163 -5.88 2.41 13.13
CA SER A 163 -5.19 3.59 13.67
C SER A 163 -6.18 4.69 14.02
N THR A 164 -6.03 5.32 15.19
CA THR A 164 -6.90 6.43 15.62
C THR A 164 -6.54 7.77 14.94
N THR A 165 -5.27 7.99 14.61
CA THR A 165 -4.78 9.17 13.89
C THR A 165 -3.91 8.81 12.67
N ALA A 166 -3.65 9.78 11.78
CA ALA A 166 -2.78 9.59 10.62
C ALA A 166 -1.32 9.29 11.02
N GLU A 167 -0.82 9.93 12.07
CA GLU A 167 0.51 9.72 12.64
C GLU A 167 0.64 8.30 13.18
N SER A 168 -0.35 7.84 13.96
CA SER A 168 -0.40 6.46 14.43
C SER A 168 -0.51 5.45 13.28
N LYS A 169 -1.04 5.85 12.11
CA LYS A 169 -1.15 5.00 10.93
C LYS A 169 0.23 4.64 10.35
N HIS A 170 1.15 5.61 10.29
CA HIS A 170 2.51 5.36 9.81
C HIS A 170 3.29 4.48 10.80
N VAL A 171 3.17 4.72 12.10
CA VAL A 171 3.83 3.92 13.14
C VAL A 171 3.33 2.47 13.14
N ALA A 172 2.02 2.24 13.12
CA ALA A 172 1.45 0.90 13.07
C ALA A 172 1.75 0.18 11.73
N LYS A 173 1.87 0.91 10.61
CA LYS A 173 2.31 0.34 9.32
C LYS A 173 3.78 -0.13 9.40
N ALA A 174 4.67 0.70 9.96
CA ALA A 174 6.08 0.36 10.13
C ALA A 174 6.27 -0.84 11.08
N GLY A 175 5.55 -0.86 12.20
CA GLY A 175 5.53 -1.98 13.13
C GLY A 175 5.01 -3.28 12.49
N LEU A 176 3.92 -3.22 11.73
CA LEU A 176 3.40 -4.38 11.02
C LEU A 176 4.38 -4.89 9.94
N LYS A 177 5.15 -3.98 9.31
CA LYS A 177 6.17 -4.34 8.32
C LYS A 177 7.33 -5.11 8.97
N LEU A 178 7.76 -4.69 10.17
CA LEU A 178 8.76 -5.41 10.96
C LEU A 178 8.32 -6.84 11.28
N GLU A 179 7.07 -7.01 11.73
CA GLU A 179 6.51 -8.32 12.05
C GLU A 179 6.37 -9.23 10.81
N LEU A 180 5.97 -8.69 9.67
CA LEU A 180 5.90 -9.45 8.40
C LEU A 180 7.28 -9.82 7.84
N ASN A 181 8.32 -9.01 8.10
CA ASN A 181 9.70 -9.37 7.81
C ASN A 181 10.19 -10.55 8.67
N LYS A 182 9.81 -10.61 9.96
CA LYS A 182 10.07 -11.77 10.84
C LYS A 182 9.32 -13.02 10.35
N LEU A 183 8.08 -12.85 9.89
CA LEU A 183 7.28 -13.93 9.30
C LEU A 183 7.96 -14.52 8.04
N LEU A 184 8.40 -13.68 7.09
CA LEU A 184 9.12 -14.13 5.90
C LEU A 184 10.40 -14.90 6.22
N SER A 185 11.23 -14.40 7.15
CA SER A 185 12.49 -15.07 7.49
C SER A 185 12.27 -16.42 8.17
N LYS A 186 11.25 -16.54 9.04
CA LYS A 186 10.80 -17.82 9.62
C LYS A 186 10.33 -18.80 8.53
N PHE A 187 9.48 -18.37 7.59
CA PHE A 187 9.01 -19.21 6.47
C PHE A 187 10.15 -19.84 5.66
N VAL A 188 11.18 -19.06 5.33
CA VAL A 188 12.34 -19.53 4.54
C VAL A 188 13.21 -20.53 5.31
N SER A 189 13.22 -20.47 6.66
CA SER A 189 13.99 -21.42 7.48
C SER A 189 13.37 -22.82 7.56
N VAL A 190 12.06 -22.95 7.33
CA VAL A 190 11.31 -24.22 7.44
C VAL A 190 11.25 -24.99 6.13
N ASN A 191 11.24 -24.32 4.96
CA ASN A 191 11.13 -24.95 3.64
C ASN A 191 12.28 -24.53 2.70
N PRO A 192 13.43 -25.21 2.70
CA PRO A 192 14.63 -24.76 1.98
C PRO A 192 14.54 -24.79 0.44
N SER A 193 13.53 -25.42 -0.16
CA SER A 193 13.28 -25.41 -1.62
C SER A 193 12.46 -24.21 -2.12
N SER A 194 12.09 -23.26 -1.25
CA SER A 194 11.36 -22.06 -1.66
C SER A 194 12.24 -21.01 -2.36
N SER A 195 11.82 -20.52 -3.52
CA SER A 195 12.42 -19.37 -4.21
C SER A 195 11.80 -18.05 -3.72
N VAL A 196 12.60 -17.00 -3.59
CA VAL A 196 12.16 -15.73 -2.95
C VAL A 196 12.24 -14.56 -3.94
N THR A 197 11.15 -14.32 -4.67
CA THR A 197 10.83 -12.97 -5.18
C THR A 197 10.27 -12.10 -4.04
N ALA A 198 11.15 -11.66 -3.15
CA ALA A 198 10.79 -10.53 -2.30
C ALA A 198 10.37 -9.37 -3.22
N ALA A 199 9.22 -8.75 -2.94
CA ALA A 199 9.13 -7.31 -3.16
C ALA A 199 10.26 -6.74 -2.29
N VAL A 200 11.32 -6.25 -2.95
CA VAL A 200 12.62 -5.81 -2.42
C VAL A 200 12.60 -5.54 -0.90
N GLU A 201 13.35 -6.35 -0.12
CA GLU A 201 13.62 -6.31 1.35
C GLU A 201 13.43 -7.67 2.09
N ALA A 202 14.53 -8.38 2.40
CA ALA A 202 14.63 -9.46 3.42
C ALA A 202 16.07 -10.00 3.53
N VAL A 203 16.66 -10.37 4.71
CA VAL A 203 17.88 -11.25 4.85
C VAL A 203 17.50 -12.68 5.27
N LYS A 204 18.53 -13.52 5.31
CA LYS A 204 18.75 -14.57 6.31
C LYS A 204 19.61 -14.18 7.54
N PRO A 205 19.50 -14.90 8.67
CA PRO A 205 20.16 -14.60 9.93
C PRO A 205 21.09 -15.73 10.46
N THR A 206 21.68 -15.53 11.65
CA THR A 206 22.19 -16.55 12.61
C THR A 206 22.53 -15.83 13.93
N SER A 207 22.35 -16.34 15.17
CA SER A 207 21.64 -17.51 15.75
C SER A 207 21.77 -17.54 17.30
N THR A 208 20.97 -18.38 18.00
CA THR A 208 21.09 -18.83 19.44
C THR A 208 20.65 -17.85 20.56
N THR A 209 20.02 -18.21 21.71
CA THR A 209 19.43 -19.49 22.22
C THR A 209 18.36 -19.28 23.34
N THR A 210 17.31 -20.12 23.31
CA THR A 210 16.35 -20.63 24.36
C THR A 210 16.35 -20.20 25.85
N THR A 211 15.14 -20.07 26.45
CA THR A 211 14.59 -20.96 27.53
C THR A 211 13.05 -20.79 27.72
N ASP A 212 12.41 -21.75 28.40
CA ASP A 212 10.95 -22.06 28.38
C ASP A 212 10.03 -21.31 29.39
N GLY A 213 8.72 -21.36 29.15
CA GLY A 213 7.65 -21.01 30.10
C GLY A 213 6.26 -21.54 29.68
N THR A 214 5.52 -22.17 30.61
CA THR A 214 4.37 -23.08 30.33
C THR A 214 2.99 -22.43 30.20
N THR A 215 2.04 -23.17 29.58
CA THR A 215 0.68 -22.75 29.20
C THR A 215 -0.43 -23.24 30.13
N THR A 216 -1.63 -22.63 30.02
CA THR A 216 -2.93 -23.27 30.36
C THR A 216 -4.05 -22.75 29.43
N PRO A 217 -5.04 -23.57 29.02
CA PRO A 217 -5.98 -23.22 27.94
C PRO A 217 -7.33 -22.66 28.42
N GLY A 218 -7.92 -21.76 27.62
CA GLY A 218 -9.29 -21.26 27.76
C GLY A 218 -10.22 -21.76 26.63
N THR A 219 -11.41 -22.22 26.98
CA THR A 219 -12.41 -22.83 26.07
C THR A 219 -13.07 -21.82 25.13
N ALA A 220 -13.37 -22.24 23.89
CA ALA A 220 -14.04 -21.43 22.87
C ALA A 220 -15.50 -21.85 22.65
N THR A 221 -16.35 -20.89 22.27
CA THR A 221 -17.76 -21.10 21.92
C THR A 221 -17.96 -20.86 20.42
N VAL A 222 -18.74 -21.72 19.75
CA VAL A 222 -19.00 -21.66 18.30
C VAL A 222 -20.40 -21.10 18.04
N THR A 223 -20.52 -20.17 17.10
CA THR A 223 -21.80 -19.65 16.62
C THR A 223 -21.84 -19.66 15.10
N THR A 224 -22.71 -20.50 14.51
CA THR A 224 -22.97 -20.52 13.07
C THR A 224 -24.24 -19.75 12.74
N GLN A 225 -24.18 -18.77 11.84
CA GLN A 225 -25.37 -18.27 11.14
C GLN A 225 -25.34 -18.73 9.69
N VAL A 226 -26.46 -19.30 9.23
CA VAL A 226 -26.65 -19.80 7.87
C VAL A 226 -27.65 -18.88 7.18
N ASN A 227 -27.24 -18.26 6.07
CA ASN A 227 -28.16 -17.65 5.11
C ASN A 227 -27.83 -18.16 3.70
N GLY A 228 -28.84 -18.65 2.99
CA GLY A 228 -28.67 -19.48 1.81
C GLY A 228 -28.29 -18.72 0.55
N SER A 229 -27.09 -19.02 0.02
CA SER A 229 -26.74 -18.94 -1.39
C SER A 229 -25.56 -19.90 -1.62
N THR A 230 -25.43 -20.48 -2.82
CA THR A 230 -24.46 -21.55 -3.14
C THR A 230 -23.02 -21.05 -3.24
N ASN A 231 -22.46 -20.63 -2.12
CA ASN A 231 -21.03 -20.40 -1.95
C ASN A 231 -20.38 -21.66 -1.36
N GLY A 232 -19.19 -22.03 -1.84
CA GLY A 232 -18.39 -23.09 -1.22
C GLY A 232 -18.05 -22.76 0.24
N PRO A 233 -17.65 -23.74 1.07
CA PRO A 233 -17.51 -23.57 2.51
C PRO A 233 -16.54 -22.42 2.86
N GLN A 234 -17.11 -21.30 3.28
CA GLN A 234 -16.40 -20.12 3.75
C GLN A 234 -16.04 -20.36 5.21
N ILE A 235 -14.75 -20.50 5.50
CA ILE A 235 -14.24 -20.63 6.87
C ILE A 235 -13.41 -19.38 7.18
N SER A 236 -14.10 -18.33 7.62
CA SER A 236 -13.49 -17.13 8.22
C SER A 236 -13.53 -17.25 9.74
N PHE A 237 -12.40 -17.01 10.38
CA PHE A 237 -12.26 -16.96 11.84
C PHE A 237 -11.70 -15.60 12.24
N GLU A 238 -12.11 -15.10 13.41
CA GLU A 238 -11.66 -13.80 13.91
C GLU A 238 -10.88 -13.95 15.22
N SER A 239 -9.85 -13.12 15.38
CA SER A 239 -9.04 -13.06 16.59
C SER A 239 -8.22 -11.79 16.67
N THR A 240 -7.81 -11.43 17.89
CA THR A 240 -7.01 -10.25 18.23
C THR A 240 -5.80 -10.67 19.06
N SER A 241 -4.63 -10.12 18.73
CA SER A 241 -3.40 -10.24 19.51
C SER A 241 -3.18 -9.00 20.39
N THR A 242 -2.59 -9.19 21.57
CA THR A 242 -2.27 -8.14 22.56
C THR A 242 -0.77 -7.98 22.82
N ALA A 243 0.09 -8.65 22.03
CA ALA A 243 1.53 -8.78 22.32
C ALA A 243 2.44 -7.80 21.55
N THR A 244 1.87 -6.85 20.80
CA THR A 244 2.60 -5.86 19.97
C THR A 244 2.20 -4.43 20.32
N VAL A 245 3.02 -3.45 19.93
CA VAL A 245 2.81 -1.99 20.14
C VAL A 245 1.49 -1.47 19.52
N PHE A 246 0.84 -2.27 18.69
CA PHE A 246 -0.44 -2.02 18.02
C PHE A 246 -1.20 -3.36 17.90
N ASN A 247 -2.52 -3.32 18.01
CA ASN A 247 -3.38 -4.49 17.85
C ASN A 247 -3.67 -4.75 16.36
N TYR A 248 -3.65 -6.02 15.95
CA TYR A 248 -4.06 -6.46 14.62
C TYR A 248 -4.91 -7.73 14.66
N LYS A 249 -5.70 -7.92 13.60
CA LYS A 249 -6.52 -9.11 13.29
C LYS A 249 -5.87 -9.87 12.14
N ILE A 250 -5.77 -11.19 12.25
CA ILE A 250 -5.39 -12.06 11.12
C ILE A 250 -6.67 -12.67 10.51
N THR A 251 -6.76 -12.66 9.19
CA THR A 251 -7.78 -13.40 8.41
C THR A 251 -7.08 -14.25 7.35
N LEU A 252 -7.43 -15.53 7.26
CA LEU A 252 -6.86 -16.45 6.28
C LEU A 252 -7.76 -16.65 5.06
N PHE A 253 -7.12 -16.74 3.89
CA PHE A 253 -7.70 -17.18 2.64
C PHE A 253 -6.76 -18.20 1.98
N GLY A 254 -7.30 -19.06 1.11
CA GLY A 254 -6.55 -20.15 0.50
C GLY A 254 -7.40 -21.41 0.39
N ASP A 255 -7.02 -22.33 -0.50
CA ASP A 255 -7.85 -23.50 -0.79
C ASP A 255 -7.47 -24.76 0.04
N LEU A 256 -6.53 -24.58 0.98
CA LEU A 256 -6.06 -25.56 1.97
C LEU A 256 -5.76 -24.84 3.31
N ILE A 257 -6.80 -24.46 4.05
CA ILE A 257 -6.70 -23.77 5.36
C ILE A 257 -6.97 -24.79 6.50
N PRO A 258 -6.25 -24.73 7.63
CA PRO A 258 -6.57 -25.49 8.85
C PRO A 258 -7.93 -25.12 9.47
N THR A 259 -8.42 -25.97 10.38
CA THR A 259 -9.70 -25.77 11.11
C THR A 259 -9.66 -24.68 12.20
N THR A 260 -8.57 -23.92 12.29
CA THR A 260 -8.36 -22.83 13.25
C THR A 260 -7.52 -21.75 12.59
N CYS A 261 -7.90 -20.48 12.71
CA CYS A 261 -7.06 -19.36 12.25
C CYS A 261 -6.08 -18.96 13.36
N PRO A 262 -4.82 -18.65 13.00
CA PRO A 262 -3.83 -18.17 13.94
C PRO A 262 -4.20 -16.76 14.41
N LYS A 263 -3.98 -16.51 15.70
CA LYS A 263 -4.14 -15.19 16.33
C LYS A 263 -2.85 -14.37 16.29
N THR A 264 -1.72 -15.07 16.15
CA THR A 264 -0.35 -14.54 16.21
C THR A 264 0.46 -14.98 15.00
N ILE A 265 1.59 -14.31 14.76
CA ILE A 265 2.55 -14.70 13.73
C ILE A 265 3.21 -16.05 14.07
N GLU A 266 3.42 -16.32 15.35
CA GLU A 266 3.93 -17.59 15.87
C GLU A 266 3.00 -18.75 15.53
N GLU A 267 1.69 -18.58 15.76
CA GLU A 267 0.69 -19.57 15.32
C GLU A 267 0.67 -19.72 13.80
N LEU A 268 0.73 -18.62 13.04
CA LEU A 268 0.75 -18.67 11.56
C LEU A 268 1.97 -19.44 11.02
N VAL A 269 3.13 -19.27 11.65
CA VAL A 269 4.34 -20.07 11.36
C VAL A 269 4.16 -21.53 11.78
N ALA A 270 3.59 -21.79 12.96
CA ALA A 270 3.36 -23.15 13.45
C ALA A 270 2.40 -23.95 12.56
N MET A 271 1.47 -23.30 11.86
CA MET A 271 0.59 -23.97 10.90
C MET A 271 1.27 -24.39 9.59
N LEU A 272 2.46 -23.91 9.27
CA LEU A 272 3.12 -24.17 7.98
C LEU A 272 3.20 -25.65 7.57
N PRO A 273 3.66 -26.58 8.45
CA PRO A 273 3.76 -27.99 8.07
C PRO A 273 2.40 -28.60 7.72
N SER A 274 1.30 -28.06 8.25
CA SER A 274 -0.06 -28.52 7.94
C SER A 274 -0.51 -28.16 6.52
N ILE A 275 -0.06 -27.01 5.98
CA ILE A 275 -0.32 -26.60 4.59
C ILE A 275 0.42 -27.54 3.63
N THR A 276 1.71 -27.82 3.89
CA THR A 276 2.51 -28.77 3.11
C THR A 276 1.94 -30.20 3.21
N THR A 277 1.48 -30.62 4.38
CA THR A 277 0.81 -31.92 4.58
C THR A 277 -0.54 -31.99 3.84
N GLY A 278 -1.30 -30.90 3.82
CA GLY A 278 -2.55 -30.78 3.06
C GLY A 278 -2.33 -30.88 1.55
N LEU A 279 -1.26 -30.26 1.04
CA LEU A 279 -0.80 -30.38 -0.34
C LEU A 279 -0.48 -31.83 -0.71
N GLN A 280 0.34 -32.52 0.09
CA GLN A 280 0.71 -33.92 -0.12
C GLN A 280 -0.51 -34.87 -0.18
N LYS A 281 -1.55 -34.60 0.62
CA LYS A 281 -2.80 -35.38 0.63
C LYS A 281 -3.74 -35.05 -0.53
N THR A 282 -3.52 -33.96 -1.26
CA THR A 282 -4.44 -33.48 -2.30
C THR A 282 -3.97 -33.90 -3.69
N ASN A 283 -4.85 -34.53 -4.47
CA ASN A 283 -4.62 -34.88 -5.88
C ASN A 283 -3.30 -35.66 -6.12
N GLY A 284 -3.04 -36.68 -5.30
CA GLY A 284 -1.81 -37.49 -5.37
C GLY A 284 -0.53 -36.69 -5.11
N GLY A 285 -0.61 -35.65 -4.27
CA GLY A 285 0.50 -34.74 -3.96
C GLY A 285 0.64 -33.55 -4.91
N LYS A 286 -0.17 -33.48 -5.98
CA LYS A 286 -0.16 -32.33 -6.90
C LYS A 286 -0.80 -31.08 -6.27
N GLY A 287 -1.71 -31.20 -5.31
CA GLY A 287 -2.49 -30.04 -4.86
C GLY A 287 -3.57 -29.64 -5.87
N ARG A 288 -3.93 -28.36 -5.89
CA ARG A 288 -5.00 -27.77 -6.72
C ARG A 288 -4.44 -27.01 -7.94
N PRO A 289 -5.26 -26.74 -8.96
CA PRO A 289 -4.84 -25.87 -10.06
C PRO A 289 -4.54 -24.45 -9.55
N LEU A 290 -3.40 -23.90 -9.95
CA LEU A 290 -3.04 -22.49 -9.75
C LEU A 290 -3.20 -21.68 -11.03
N GLU A 291 -2.82 -22.26 -12.17
CA GLU A 291 -2.83 -21.58 -13.48
C GLU A 291 -3.09 -22.58 -14.61
N TYR A 292 -3.86 -22.12 -15.60
CA TYR A 292 -4.12 -22.79 -16.87
C TYR A 292 -3.41 -22.04 -18.00
N ILE A 293 -2.62 -22.75 -18.82
CA ILE A 293 -2.13 -22.23 -20.10
C ILE A 293 -2.97 -22.88 -21.19
N MET A 294 -3.44 -22.06 -22.12
CA MET A 294 -4.44 -22.46 -23.11
C MET A 294 -4.02 -22.06 -24.52
N LEU A 295 -4.11 -23.02 -25.44
CA LEU A 295 -3.80 -22.86 -26.86
C LEU A 295 -5.07 -22.43 -27.61
N PRO A 296 -5.00 -21.51 -28.59
CA PRO A 296 -6.14 -21.20 -29.45
C PRO A 296 -6.60 -22.44 -30.23
N LEU A 297 -7.91 -22.60 -30.43
CA LEU A 297 -8.42 -23.74 -31.22
C LEU A 297 -8.00 -23.67 -32.70
N SER A 298 -7.81 -22.48 -33.25
CA SER A 298 -7.24 -22.30 -34.59
C SER A 298 -5.84 -22.91 -34.69
N GLU A 299 -4.97 -22.60 -33.74
CA GLU A 299 -3.59 -23.11 -33.69
C GLU A 299 -3.56 -24.62 -33.44
N LEU A 300 -4.42 -25.15 -32.55
CA LEU A 300 -4.54 -26.60 -32.36
C LEU A 300 -4.93 -27.30 -33.67
N ALA A 301 -5.91 -26.79 -34.41
CA ALA A 301 -6.37 -27.46 -35.61
C ALA A 301 -5.38 -27.38 -36.77
N GLU A 302 -4.64 -26.28 -36.91
CA GLU A 302 -3.49 -26.20 -37.83
C GLU A 302 -2.45 -27.28 -37.49
N ILE A 303 -2.15 -27.51 -36.21
CA ILE A 303 -1.27 -28.59 -35.75
C ILE A 303 -1.86 -29.97 -36.07
N LEU A 304 -3.18 -30.13 -36.08
CA LEU A 304 -3.87 -31.39 -36.38
C LEU A 304 -4.08 -31.65 -37.89
N GLY A 305 -4.06 -30.61 -38.72
CA GLY A 305 -4.41 -30.67 -40.14
C GLY A 305 -5.91 -30.53 -40.44
N GLU A 306 -6.67 -29.93 -39.52
CA GLU A 306 -8.12 -29.73 -39.62
C GLU A 306 -8.47 -28.31 -40.09
N ASP A 307 -9.38 -28.17 -41.06
CA ASP A 307 -9.87 -26.85 -41.51
C ASP A 307 -10.99 -26.32 -40.58
N LEU A 308 -10.84 -25.03 -40.23
CA LEU A 308 -11.55 -24.33 -39.17
C LEU A 308 -12.13 -22.99 -39.68
N SER A 309 -12.87 -23.05 -40.78
CA SER A 309 -13.46 -21.90 -41.49
C SER A 309 -14.50 -21.04 -40.72
N SER A 310 -14.91 -21.39 -39.48
CA SER A 310 -15.99 -20.68 -38.75
C SER A 310 -15.75 -20.48 -37.24
N HIS A 311 -14.53 -20.18 -36.80
CA HIS A 311 -14.20 -20.17 -35.37
C HIS A 311 -14.45 -18.83 -34.68
N LYS A 312 -14.91 -18.91 -33.42
CA LYS A 312 -15.15 -17.74 -32.58
C LYS A 312 -13.83 -17.02 -32.34
N MET A 313 -13.73 -15.79 -32.82
CA MET A 313 -12.55 -14.95 -32.64
C MET A 313 -12.44 -14.51 -31.17
N PHE A 314 -11.20 -14.44 -30.66
CA PHE A 314 -10.88 -13.77 -29.42
C PHE A 314 -9.99 -12.55 -29.71
N ARG A 315 -10.50 -11.35 -29.37
CA ARG A 315 -9.75 -10.09 -29.44
C ARG A 315 -9.24 -9.73 -28.04
N ALA A 316 -7.92 -9.72 -27.85
CA ALA A 316 -7.32 -9.27 -26.59
C ALA A 316 -7.51 -7.75 -26.41
N VAL A 317 -7.68 -7.31 -25.17
CA VAL A 317 -7.72 -5.88 -24.81
C VAL A 317 -6.29 -5.36 -24.68
N GLU A 318 -6.02 -4.16 -25.19
CA GLU A 318 -4.71 -3.54 -25.10
C GLU A 318 -4.33 -3.17 -23.64
N GLU A 319 -3.03 -3.07 -23.35
CA GLU A 319 -2.51 -2.91 -21.98
C GLU A 319 -2.78 -1.51 -21.39
N ASN A 320 -2.65 -0.46 -22.21
CA ASN A 320 -3.08 0.91 -21.94
C ASN A 320 -4.55 0.96 -21.49
N LEU A 321 -5.47 0.44 -22.31
CA LEU A 321 -6.91 0.45 -22.08
C LEU A 321 -7.27 -0.38 -20.83
N THR A 322 -6.52 -1.45 -20.58
CA THR A 322 -6.65 -2.22 -19.34
C THR A 322 -6.26 -1.41 -18.11
N HIS A 323 -5.18 -0.63 -18.16
CA HIS A 323 -4.78 0.23 -17.05
C HIS A 323 -5.76 1.39 -16.80
N GLU A 324 -6.39 1.92 -17.85
CA GLU A 324 -7.46 2.93 -17.73
C GLU A 324 -8.69 2.35 -17.03
N ILE A 325 -9.16 1.17 -17.45
CA ILE A 325 -10.26 0.46 -16.77
C ILE A 325 -9.87 0.13 -15.31
N GLN A 326 -8.67 -0.40 -15.05
CA GLN A 326 -8.20 -0.65 -13.67
C GLN A 326 -8.21 0.63 -12.81
N GLY A 327 -7.75 1.75 -13.37
CA GLY A 327 -7.76 3.05 -12.71
C GLY A 327 -9.16 3.53 -12.33
N LEU A 328 -10.15 3.33 -13.21
CA LEU A 328 -11.56 3.65 -12.94
C LEU A 328 -12.12 2.87 -11.73
N PHE A 329 -11.79 1.58 -11.60
CA PHE A 329 -12.19 0.77 -10.45
C PHE A 329 -11.45 1.14 -9.16
N ASP A 330 -10.15 1.45 -9.24
CA ASP A 330 -9.38 1.91 -8.08
C ASP A 330 -9.85 3.28 -7.56
N ASP A 331 -10.28 4.18 -8.45
CA ASP A 331 -10.93 5.46 -8.09
C ASP A 331 -12.29 5.23 -7.43
N CYS A 332 -13.05 4.21 -7.88
CA CYS A 332 -14.33 3.81 -7.29
C CYS A 332 -14.15 3.25 -5.86
N ASP A 333 -13.17 2.37 -5.67
CA ASP A 333 -12.85 1.80 -4.35
C ASP A 333 -12.38 2.87 -3.34
N GLN A 334 -11.56 3.84 -3.79
CA GLN A 334 -11.15 4.97 -2.95
C GLN A 334 -12.35 5.80 -2.47
N LEU A 335 -13.27 6.18 -3.37
CA LEU A 335 -14.46 6.94 -2.99
C LEU A 335 -15.40 6.13 -2.07
N ARG A 336 -15.53 4.82 -2.31
CA ARG A 336 -16.29 3.90 -1.47
C ARG A 336 -15.71 3.83 -0.05
N ILE A 337 -14.39 3.73 0.10
CA ILE A 337 -13.70 3.72 1.41
C ILE A 337 -13.92 5.05 2.16
N ILE A 338 -13.84 6.20 1.48
CA ILE A 338 -14.09 7.52 2.10
C ILE A 338 -15.50 7.60 2.66
N VAL A 339 -16.51 7.31 1.84
CA VAL A 339 -17.93 7.38 2.25
C VAL A 339 -18.24 6.37 3.35
N HIS A 340 -17.75 5.13 3.23
CA HIS A 340 -17.94 4.10 4.26
C HIS A 340 -17.26 4.45 5.59
N THR A 341 -16.14 5.20 5.55
CA THR A 341 -15.51 5.74 6.77
C THR A 341 -16.42 6.75 7.45
N LEU A 342 -16.96 7.72 6.69
CA LEU A 342 -17.87 8.74 7.23
C LEU A 342 -19.14 8.11 7.79
N HIS A 343 -19.75 7.16 7.08
CA HIS A 343 -20.89 6.36 7.55
C HIS A 343 -20.55 5.62 8.86
N THR A 344 -19.46 4.86 8.88
CA THR A 344 -19.04 4.11 10.09
C THR A 344 -18.71 5.04 11.26
N ALA A 345 -18.27 6.27 10.99
CA ALA A 345 -17.99 7.25 12.03
C ALA A 345 -19.26 7.92 12.57
N ILE A 346 -20.18 8.40 11.71
CA ILE A 346 -21.40 9.08 12.17
C ILE A 346 -22.33 8.14 12.94
N HIS A 347 -22.51 6.89 12.49
CA HIS A 347 -23.35 5.89 13.17
C HIS A 347 -22.83 5.49 14.56
N LYS A 348 -21.56 5.79 14.92
CA LYS A 348 -21.09 5.65 16.31
C LYS A 348 -21.55 6.78 17.23
N VAL A 349 -21.90 7.94 16.68
CA VAL A 349 -22.19 9.19 17.39
C VAL A 349 -23.54 9.80 17.00
N GLU A 350 -24.45 8.98 16.45
CA GLU A 350 -25.76 9.39 15.92
C GLU A 350 -26.60 10.25 16.88
N ASP A 351 -26.48 10.05 18.19
CA ASP A 351 -27.18 10.82 19.24
C ASP A 351 -26.95 12.34 19.17
N PHE A 352 -25.88 12.78 18.50
CA PHE A 352 -25.40 14.16 18.43
C PHE A 352 -25.69 14.83 17.07
N PHE A 353 -26.37 14.15 16.15
CA PHE A 353 -26.64 14.61 14.78
C PHE A 353 -28.14 14.66 14.47
N LEU A 354 -28.50 15.49 13.50
CA LEU A 354 -29.83 15.49 12.90
C LEU A 354 -30.03 14.23 12.06
N GLU A 355 -31.28 13.77 11.95
CA GLU A 355 -31.61 12.61 11.12
C GLU A 355 -31.32 12.90 9.64
N GLU A 356 -31.49 14.16 9.19
CA GLU A 356 -31.11 14.62 7.86
C GLU A 356 -29.59 14.56 7.60
N GLU A 357 -28.75 14.85 8.60
CA GLU A 357 -27.28 14.76 8.47
C GLU A 357 -26.83 13.30 8.28
N ILE A 358 -27.46 12.36 9.00
CA ILE A 358 -27.20 10.92 8.90
C ILE A 358 -27.70 10.39 7.54
N ASN A 359 -28.96 10.69 7.20
CA ASN A 359 -29.58 10.28 5.93
C ASN A 359 -28.80 10.79 4.70
N GLN A 360 -28.14 11.96 4.78
CA GLN A 360 -27.28 12.46 3.72
C GLN A 360 -26.07 11.53 3.47
N ILE A 361 -25.41 11.05 4.52
CA ILE A 361 -24.25 10.15 4.40
C ILE A 361 -24.70 8.76 3.91
N ASP A 362 -25.83 8.27 4.41
CA ASP A 362 -26.41 6.99 3.98
C ASP A 362 -26.79 7.01 2.49
N ALA A 363 -27.36 8.12 2.00
CA ALA A 363 -27.64 8.33 0.59
C ALA A 363 -26.38 8.30 -0.30
N HIS A 364 -25.26 8.86 0.17
CA HIS A 364 -23.97 8.73 -0.53
C HIS A 364 -23.45 7.29 -0.52
N GLN A 365 -23.59 6.53 0.58
CA GLN A 365 -23.16 5.12 0.63
C GLN A 365 -23.98 4.25 -0.34
N GLN A 366 -25.30 4.45 -0.40
CA GLN A 366 -26.18 3.78 -1.36
C GLN A 366 -25.83 4.17 -2.81
N THR A 367 -25.52 5.45 -3.05
CA THR A 367 -25.15 5.96 -4.38
C THR A 367 -23.84 5.35 -4.86
N MET A 368 -22.78 5.31 -4.05
CA MET A 368 -21.52 4.66 -4.43
C MET A 368 -21.70 3.17 -4.72
N THR A 369 -22.50 2.47 -3.92
CA THR A 369 -22.85 1.05 -4.15
C THR A 369 -23.59 0.84 -5.49
N ARG A 370 -24.43 1.80 -5.90
CA ARG A 370 -25.11 1.79 -7.22
C ARG A 370 -24.13 2.07 -8.36
N VAL A 371 -23.21 3.02 -8.18
CA VAL A 371 -22.20 3.41 -9.18
C VAL A 371 -21.20 2.28 -9.45
N GLU A 372 -20.67 1.63 -8.40
CA GLU A 372 -19.80 0.44 -8.54
C GLU A 372 -20.49 -0.66 -9.38
N ARG A 373 -21.76 -0.93 -9.08
CA ARG A 373 -22.57 -1.94 -9.80
C ARG A 373 -22.80 -1.58 -11.26
N ASP A 374 -23.04 -0.31 -11.58
CA ASP A 374 -23.24 0.15 -12.96
C ASP A 374 -21.94 0.04 -13.77
N ILE A 375 -20.82 0.56 -13.23
CA ILE A 375 -19.49 0.45 -13.84
C ILE A 375 -19.14 -1.02 -14.11
N CYS A 376 -19.27 -1.88 -13.09
CA CYS A 376 -19.07 -3.32 -13.21
C CYS A 376 -19.89 -3.93 -14.35
N SER A 377 -21.21 -3.74 -14.35
CA SER A 377 -22.13 -4.29 -15.36
C SER A 377 -21.84 -3.77 -16.77
N ARG A 378 -21.58 -2.47 -16.93
CA ARG A 378 -21.36 -1.85 -18.25
C ARG A 378 -20.01 -2.25 -18.85
N ILE A 379 -18.93 -2.21 -18.05
CA ILE A 379 -17.61 -2.69 -18.47
C ILE A 379 -17.66 -4.19 -18.81
N GLY A 380 -18.25 -5.03 -17.96
CA GLY A 380 -18.38 -6.47 -18.21
C GLY A 380 -19.06 -6.79 -19.55
N LYS A 381 -20.21 -6.16 -19.82
CA LYS A 381 -20.94 -6.32 -21.10
C LYS A 381 -20.12 -5.85 -22.30
N MET A 382 -19.43 -4.72 -22.18
CA MET A 382 -18.61 -4.18 -23.27
C MET A 382 -17.41 -5.07 -23.57
N LEU A 383 -16.73 -5.59 -22.54
CA LEU A 383 -15.61 -6.51 -22.70
C LEU A 383 -16.01 -7.79 -23.46
N VAL A 384 -17.16 -8.39 -23.13
CA VAL A 384 -17.67 -9.57 -23.86
C VAL A 384 -17.93 -9.25 -25.33
N ARG A 385 -18.57 -8.10 -25.63
CA ARG A 385 -18.79 -7.64 -27.02
C ARG A 385 -17.48 -7.44 -27.77
N PHE A 386 -16.53 -6.69 -27.20
CA PHE A 386 -15.25 -6.41 -27.85
C PHE A 386 -14.43 -7.69 -28.10
N ARG A 387 -14.31 -8.55 -27.08
CA ARG A 387 -13.55 -9.80 -27.17
C ARG A 387 -14.12 -10.75 -28.22
N SER A 388 -15.43 -10.74 -28.44
CA SER A 388 -16.11 -11.53 -29.48
C SER A 388 -16.18 -10.84 -30.85
N GLY A 389 -15.59 -9.66 -31.01
CA GLY A 389 -15.61 -8.90 -32.27
C GLY A 389 -16.95 -8.21 -32.58
N GLN A 390 -17.84 -8.09 -31.59
CA GLN A 390 -19.14 -7.42 -31.68
C GLN A 390 -19.10 -5.94 -31.25
N ALA A 391 -17.92 -5.43 -30.87
CA ALA A 391 -17.68 -4.02 -30.59
C ALA A 391 -16.26 -3.62 -31.01
N GLU A 392 -16.09 -2.37 -31.41
CA GLU A 392 -14.79 -1.79 -31.76
C GLU A 392 -14.16 -1.00 -30.60
N SER A 393 -12.85 -0.71 -30.67
CA SER A 393 -12.13 -0.06 -29.55
C SER A 393 -12.73 1.29 -29.17
N SER A 394 -13.21 2.05 -30.16
CA SER A 394 -13.87 3.34 -29.96
C SER A 394 -15.16 3.27 -29.13
N GLU A 395 -15.85 2.12 -29.08
CA GLU A 395 -16.98 1.92 -28.18
C GLU A 395 -16.53 1.75 -26.71
N ILE A 396 -15.35 1.17 -26.47
CA ILE A 396 -14.76 1.13 -25.12
C ILE A 396 -14.32 2.53 -24.71
N ASP A 397 -13.62 3.25 -25.59
CA ASP A 397 -13.15 4.62 -25.33
C ASP A 397 -14.32 5.55 -24.98
N GLN A 398 -15.41 5.48 -25.74
CA GLN A 398 -16.64 6.22 -25.45
C GLN A 398 -17.23 5.84 -24.09
N LEU A 399 -17.36 4.54 -23.80
CA LEU A 399 -17.89 4.06 -22.52
C LEU A 399 -17.02 4.53 -21.33
N LEU A 400 -15.69 4.52 -21.48
CA LEU A 400 -14.78 5.01 -20.46
C LEU A 400 -14.97 6.50 -20.21
N VAL A 401 -15.08 7.34 -21.25
CA VAL A 401 -15.34 8.78 -21.09
C VAL A 401 -16.65 9.05 -20.34
N GLU A 402 -17.70 8.27 -20.61
CA GLU A 402 -18.98 8.38 -19.89
C GLU A 402 -18.84 8.01 -18.40
N LEU A 403 -18.22 6.86 -18.09
CA LEU A 403 -18.05 6.36 -16.72
C LEU A 403 -17.06 7.21 -15.91
N GLU A 404 -15.98 7.68 -16.51
CA GLU A 404 -15.07 8.67 -15.90
C GLU A 404 -15.81 9.96 -15.56
N THR A 405 -16.73 10.40 -16.41
CA THR A 405 -17.49 11.64 -16.16
C THR A 405 -18.45 11.47 -14.99
N GLN A 406 -19.14 10.34 -14.90
CA GLN A 406 -19.94 9.94 -13.73
C GLN A 406 -19.09 9.91 -12.45
N MET A 407 -17.90 9.28 -12.51
CA MET A 407 -16.96 9.21 -11.40
C MET A 407 -16.39 10.57 -10.99
N ARG A 408 -16.10 11.47 -11.95
CA ARG A 408 -15.68 12.86 -11.66
C ARG A 408 -16.75 13.65 -10.92
N THR A 409 -18.03 13.42 -11.20
CA THR A 409 -19.14 14.03 -10.47
C THR A 409 -19.20 13.53 -9.03
N GLN A 410 -19.17 12.21 -8.82
CA GLN A 410 -19.12 11.62 -7.47
C GLN A 410 -17.89 12.06 -6.66
N LYS A 411 -16.73 12.18 -7.31
CA LYS A 411 -15.48 12.68 -6.73
C LYS A 411 -15.58 14.16 -6.30
N LYS A 412 -16.46 14.97 -6.91
CA LYS A 412 -16.73 16.35 -6.48
C LYS A 412 -17.68 16.38 -5.28
N GLU A 413 -18.78 15.63 -5.34
CA GLU A 413 -19.77 15.54 -4.27
C GLU A 413 -19.13 15.02 -2.96
N ILE A 414 -18.36 13.93 -3.03
CA ILE A 414 -17.68 13.36 -1.87
C ILE A 414 -16.61 14.32 -1.32
N LYS A 415 -15.85 15.02 -2.17
CA LYS A 415 -14.92 16.06 -1.72
C LYS A 415 -15.62 17.26 -1.06
N GLN A 416 -16.85 17.57 -1.44
CA GLN A 416 -17.66 18.58 -0.77
C GLN A 416 -18.13 18.08 0.60
N LEU A 417 -18.49 16.80 0.72
CA LEU A 417 -18.82 16.15 2.00
C LEU A 417 -17.61 16.07 2.94
N GLU A 418 -16.42 15.69 2.45
CA GLU A 418 -15.17 15.65 3.24
C GLU A 418 -14.77 17.03 3.79
N ARG A 419 -15.08 18.10 3.03
CA ARG A 419 -14.88 19.51 3.41
C ARG A 419 -16.05 20.10 4.19
N SER A 420 -17.14 19.36 4.33
CA SER A 420 -18.31 19.82 5.07
C SER A 420 -18.02 19.83 6.57
N ASP A 421 -18.78 20.66 7.26
CA ASP A 421 -18.65 20.84 8.70
C ASP A 421 -19.01 19.56 9.50
N ILE A 422 -19.74 18.63 8.88
CA ILE A 422 -20.11 17.31 9.44
C ILE A 422 -18.85 16.50 9.79
N ASN A 423 -17.80 16.54 8.95
CA ASN A 423 -16.57 15.79 9.18
C ASN A 423 -15.77 16.35 10.38
N GLU A 424 -15.78 17.67 10.58
CA GLU A 424 -15.22 18.30 11.78
C GLU A 424 -16.08 18.03 13.02
N LYS A 425 -17.43 18.04 12.88
CA LYS A 425 -18.38 17.66 13.94
C LYS A 425 -18.13 16.24 14.44
N ILE A 426 -18.00 15.26 13.54
CA ILE A 426 -17.72 13.85 13.89
C ILE A 426 -16.48 13.73 14.78
N LYS A 427 -15.38 14.46 14.48
CA LYS A 427 -14.12 14.38 15.23
C LYS A 427 -14.26 14.78 16.69
N TYR A 428 -14.78 15.97 16.98
CA TYR A 428 -14.87 16.42 18.38
C TYR A 428 -16.01 15.73 19.13
N ILE A 429 -17.10 15.37 18.45
CA ILE A 429 -18.18 14.59 19.08
C ILE A 429 -17.68 13.19 19.49
N HIS A 430 -16.79 12.55 18.71
CA HIS A 430 -16.18 11.28 19.10
C HIS A 430 -15.42 11.40 20.42
N GLU A 431 -14.60 12.46 20.59
CA GLU A 431 -13.89 12.73 21.84
C GLU A 431 -14.86 12.99 23.01
N LEU A 432 -15.93 13.75 22.79
CA LEU A 432 -16.97 13.97 23.81
C LEU A 432 -17.68 12.66 24.20
N LYS A 433 -17.99 11.78 23.24
CA LYS A 433 -18.64 10.49 23.52
C LYS A 433 -17.70 9.53 24.25
N GLU A 434 -16.40 9.48 23.91
CA GLU A 434 -15.38 8.73 24.65
C GLU A 434 -15.20 9.24 26.09
N LYS A 435 -15.38 10.55 26.31
CA LYS A 435 -15.39 11.17 27.65
C LYS A 435 -16.76 11.08 28.36
N ASN A 436 -17.67 10.22 27.89
CA ASN A 436 -19.01 9.98 28.45
C ASN A 436 -19.91 11.23 28.56
N VAL A 437 -19.74 12.21 27.68
CA VAL A 437 -20.64 13.38 27.59
C VAL A 437 -21.99 12.95 27.03
N ILE A 438 -23.08 13.38 27.66
CA ILE A 438 -24.45 13.00 27.30
C ILE A 438 -25.00 13.98 26.24
N ALA A 439 -25.44 13.48 25.10
CA ALA A 439 -26.16 14.28 24.11
C ALA A 439 -27.56 14.67 24.62
N VAL A 440 -27.96 15.92 24.41
CA VAL A 440 -29.29 16.42 24.77
C VAL A 440 -30.12 16.62 23.50
N ARG A 441 -31.00 15.64 23.21
CA ARG A 441 -31.84 15.63 22.00
C ARG A 441 -33.18 16.36 22.13
N GLU A 442 -33.74 16.51 23.33
CA GLU A 442 -34.95 17.31 23.60
C GLU A 442 -34.68 18.35 24.71
N PRO A 443 -35.25 19.58 24.68
CA PRO A 443 -34.95 20.62 25.66
C PRO A 443 -35.24 20.20 27.11
N GLU A 444 -36.29 19.42 27.32
CA GLU A 444 -36.72 18.88 28.60
C GLU A 444 -35.72 17.83 29.14
N THR A 445 -34.89 17.23 28.29
CA THR A 445 -33.95 16.16 28.67
C THR A 445 -32.94 16.64 29.72
N LEU A 446 -32.51 17.91 29.69
CA LEU A 446 -31.67 18.47 30.76
C LEU A 446 -32.36 18.42 32.14
N SER A 447 -33.66 18.72 32.19
CA SER A 447 -34.44 18.62 33.43
C SER A 447 -34.63 17.16 33.87
N ILE A 448 -34.81 16.24 32.91
CA ILE A 448 -34.94 14.79 33.18
C ILE A 448 -33.63 14.21 33.72
N ILE A 449 -32.49 14.58 33.12
CA ILE A 449 -31.15 14.18 33.61
C ILE A 449 -30.94 14.68 35.03
N GLN A 450 -31.20 15.97 35.30
CA GLN A 450 -31.05 16.50 36.66
C GLN A 450 -32.01 15.82 37.66
N ASN A 451 -33.27 15.58 37.29
CA ASN A 451 -34.26 14.94 38.16
C ASN A 451 -33.91 13.47 38.47
N ARG A 452 -33.29 12.75 37.53
CA ARG A 452 -32.73 11.39 37.76
C ARG A 452 -31.45 11.43 38.60
N HIS A 453 -30.68 12.52 38.51
CA HIS A 453 -29.38 12.69 39.17
C HIS A 453 -29.35 13.93 40.09
N PRO A 454 -30.26 14.09 41.06
CA PRO A 454 -30.47 15.36 41.78
C PRO A 454 -29.29 15.76 42.68
N LYS A 455 -28.44 14.80 43.03
CA LYS A 455 -27.19 15.00 43.79
C LYS A 455 -25.96 15.17 42.90
N HIS A 456 -26.14 15.32 41.59
CA HIS A 456 -25.06 15.57 40.64
C HIS A 456 -25.05 17.05 40.20
N LYS A 457 -23.85 17.60 40.06
CA LYS A 457 -23.58 18.86 39.36
C LYS A 457 -23.63 18.59 37.86
N LEU A 458 -24.24 19.49 37.10
CA LEU A 458 -24.40 19.34 35.65
C LEU A 458 -23.64 20.44 34.93
N ILE A 459 -22.76 20.06 34.01
CA ILE A 459 -21.98 20.98 33.18
C ILE A 459 -22.41 20.78 31.73
N VAL A 460 -22.96 21.82 31.11
CA VAL A 460 -23.55 21.78 29.77
C VAL A 460 -22.76 22.67 28.82
N LEU A 461 -22.24 22.10 27.74
CA LEU A 461 -21.73 22.85 26.59
C LEU A 461 -22.88 23.18 25.66
N TYR A 462 -23.17 24.48 25.50
CA TYR A 462 -24.12 25.00 24.52
C TYR A 462 -23.38 25.39 23.25
N ALA A 463 -23.75 24.79 22.12
CA ALA A 463 -23.11 24.98 20.81
C ALA A 463 -24.12 25.04 19.66
N SER A 464 -23.67 25.47 18.50
CA SER A 464 -24.30 25.23 17.20
C SER A 464 -23.24 25.24 16.12
N ASN A 465 -23.51 24.65 14.96
CA ASN A 465 -22.59 24.70 13.82
C ASN A 465 -22.35 26.16 13.38
N GLU A 466 -23.41 26.97 13.32
CA GLU A 466 -23.31 28.41 13.00
C GLU A 466 -22.37 29.16 13.97
N LEU A 467 -22.55 28.99 15.28
CA LEU A 467 -21.73 29.66 16.30
C LEU A 467 -20.29 29.17 16.28
N ARG A 468 -20.08 27.87 16.01
CA ARG A 468 -18.75 27.26 15.91
C ARG A 468 -17.99 27.74 14.68
N ILE A 469 -18.65 27.83 13.53
CA ILE A 469 -18.05 28.31 12.27
C ILE A 469 -17.75 29.82 12.36
N SER A 470 -18.73 30.63 12.80
CA SER A 470 -18.60 32.08 12.84
C SER A 470 -17.62 32.59 13.91
N SER A 471 -17.39 31.81 14.98
CA SER A 471 -16.58 32.22 16.14
C SER A 471 -15.53 31.14 16.51
N LYS A 472 -14.74 30.66 15.55
CA LYS A 472 -13.84 29.51 15.70
C LYS A 472 -12.88 29.58 16.91
N ASP A 473 -12.27 30.74 17.19
CA ASP A 473 -11.35 30.89 18.33
C ASP A 473 -12.09 30.80 19.68
N LYS A 474 -13.31 31.33 19.72
CA LYS A 474 -14.20 31.22 20.88
C LYS A 474 -14.69 29.78 21.06
N TRP A 475 -14.99 29.08 19.97
CA TRP A 475 -15.29 27.64 20.02
C TRP A 475 -14.14 26.86 20.65
N ILE A 476 -12.91 27.03 20.13
CA ILE A 476 -11.72 26.36 20.64
C ILE A 476 -11.56 26.63 22.15
N THR A 477 -11.68 27.89 22.58
CA THR A 477 -11.60 28.28 23.99
C THR A 477 -12.68 27.63 24.86
N VAL A 478 -13.94 27.65 24.41
CA VAL A 478 -15.09 27.09 25.13
C VAL A 478 -15.04 25.56 25.19
N TYR A 479 -14.61 24.92 24.10
CA TYR A 479 -14.41 23.47 23.99
C TYR A 479 -13.34 23.00 24.97
N TYR A 480 -12.14 23.59 24.93
CA TYR A 480 -11.06 23.19 25.84
C TYR A 480 -11.37 23.48 27.31
N GLU A 481 -12.17 24.50 27.64
CA GLU A 481 -12.66 24.69 29.02
C GLU A 481 -13.63 23.57 29.45
N LEU A 482 -14.44 22.99 28.55
CA LEU A 482 -15.20 21.77 28.85
C LEU A 482 -14.25 20.59 29.11
N ILE A 483 -13.32 20.31 28.18
CA ILE A 483 -12.38 19.18 28.28
C ILE A 483 -11.56 19.27 29.58
N ARG A 484 -11.04 20.45 29.91
CA ARG A 484 -10.31 20.71 31.16
C ARG A 484 -11.15 20.45 32.42
N ARG A 485 -12.45 20.77 32.39
CA ARG A 485 -13.37 20.46 33.49
C ARG A 485 -13.65 18.97 33.60
N ILE A 486 -13.81 18.26 32.49
CA ILE A 486 -13.94 16.80 32.47
C ILE A 486 -12.72 16.17 33.13
N GLU A 487 -11.53 16.51 32.66
CA GLU A 487 -10.26 15.92 33.12
C GLU A 487 -9.98 16.20 34.60
N ALA A 488 -10.32 17.40 35.09
CA ALA A 488 -10.25 17.73 36.51
C ALA A 488 -11.26 16.94 37.39
N ASN A 489 -12.33 16.40 36.81
CA ASN A 489 -13.31 15.58 37.55
C ASN A 489 -12.98 14.08 37.54
N ILE A 490 -12.18 13.57 36.58
CA ILE A 490 -11.83 12.13 36.48
C ILE A 490 -11.16 11.59 37.75
N THR A 491 -10.35 12.41 38.42
CA THR A 491 -9.64 12.04 39.67
C THR A 491 -10.41 12.42 40.95
N SER A 492 -11.57 13.04 40.81
CA SER A 492 -12.39 13.51 41.93
C SER A 492 -13.50 12.50 42.27
N SER A 493 -13.91 12.44 43.53
CA SER A 493 -15.15 11.77 43.94
C SER A 493 -16.40 12.64 43.70
N ASP A 494 -16.26 13.71 42.91
CA ASP A 494 -17.30 14.72 42.73
C ASP A 494 -18.36 14.21 41.75
N ARG A 495 -19.63 14.43 42.10
CA ARG A 495 -20.76 13.89 41.35
C ARG A 495 -21.07 14.80 40.17
N THR A 496 -20.22 14.81 39.15
CA THR A 496 -20.40 15.70 37.98
C THR A 496 -20.84 14.92 36.75
N LEU A 497 -21.87 15.42 36.06
CA LEU A 497 -22.32 14.96 34.75
C LEU A 497 -22.03 16.03 33.70
N PHE A 498 -21.60 15.61 32.52
CA PHE A 498 -21.31 16.48 31.39
C PHE A 498 -22.32 16.26 30.27
N CYS A 499 -22.83 17.33 29.69
CA CYS A 499 -23.84 17.31 28.64
C CYS A 499 -23.46 18.21 27.47
N TYR A 500 -23.94 17.84 26.28
CA TYR A 500 -23.80 18.61 25.05
C TYR A 500 -25.19 19.00 24.53
N PHE A 501 -25.43 20.30 24.40
CA PHE A 501 -26.64 20.89 23.84
C PHE A 501 -26.28 21.61 22.54
N ASP A 502 -26.63 21.00 21.41
CA ASP A 502 -26.49 21.61 20.10
C ASP A 502 -27.80 22.28 19.71
N TYR A 503 -27.86 23.60 19.62
CA TYR A 503 -29.08 24.34 19.24
C TYR A 503 -29.64 23.93 17.88
N ASP A 504 -28.83 23.31 17.00
CA ASP A 504 -29.28 22.91 15.67
C ASP A 504 -30.04 21.58 15.68
N LEU A 505 -29.92 20.78 16.76
CA LEU A 505 -30.79 19.61 17.00
C LEU A 505 -32.23 19.99 17.41
N HIS A 506 -32.47 21.27 17.73
CA HIS A 506 -33.75 21.75 18.29
C HIS A 506 -34.31 22.90 17.43
N PRO A 507 -34.70 22.67 16.17
CA PRO A 507 -35.13 23.74 15.25
C PRO A 507 -36.33 24.55 15.76
N ASN A 508 -37.19 23.95 16.61
CA ASN A 508 -38.35 24.60 17.23
C ASN A 508 -38.01 25.33 18.55
N PHE A 509 -36.78 25.18 19.07
CA PHE A 509 -36.34 25.84 20.31
C PHE A 509 -35.63 27.15 19.97
N HIS A 510 -36.33 28.27 20.21
CA HIS A 510 -35.84 29.61 19.94
C HIS A 510 -35.52 30.37 21.25
N PRO A 511 -34.36 30.11 21.89
CA PRO A 511 -33.92 30.90 23.03
C PRO A 511 -33.65 32.33 22.56
N GLN A 512 -34.05 33.33 23.37
CA GLN A 512 -33.95 34.76 23.02
C GLN A 512 -32.53 35.17 22.57
N HIS A 513 -31.50 34.51 23.09
CA HIS A 513 -30.12 34.62 22.62
C HIS A 513 -29.43 33.24 22.63
N LYS A 514 -29.14 32.66 21.45
CA LYS A 514 -28.21 31.51 21.33
C LYS A 514 -26.80 32.00 21.74
N LYS A 515 -26.08 31.23 22.57
CA LYS A 515 -24.72 31.61 23.02
C LYS A 515 -23.80 30.39 23.13
N LEU A 516 -22.60 30.54 22.59
CA LEU A 516 -21.53 29.55 22.69
C LEU A 516 -20.84 29.67 24.04
N GLU A 517 -21.09 28.73 24.95
CA GLU A 517 -20.56 28.73 26.32
C GLU A 517 -20.71 27.38 27.04
N VAL A 518 -19.90 27.17 28.08
CA VAL A 518 -20.11 26.12 29.10
C VAL A 518 -20.86 26.74 30.27
N ARG A 519 -22.00 26.16 30.66
CA ARG A 519 -22.74 26.54 31.88
C ARG A 519 -22.68 25.42 32.92
N GLU A 520 -22.77 25.83 34.17
CA GLU A 520 -22.81 24.95 35.34
C GLU A 520 -24.14 25.11 36.07
N TYR A 521 -24.74 23.99 36.44
CA TYR A 521 -25.99 23.90 37.20
C TYR A 521 -25.74 23.04 38.45
N VAL A 522 -26.07 23.61 39.61
CA VAL A 522 -25.93 22.96 40.92
C VAL A 522 -27.32 22.90 41.53
N GLY A 523 -27.91 21.70 41.53
CA GLY A 523 -29.33 21.50 41.83
C GLY A 523 -30.23 21.69 40.60
N ALA A 524 -31.55 21.58 40.80
CA ALA A 524 -32.56 21.64 39.73
C ALA A 524 -32.41 22.90 38.84
N PRO A 525 -32.19 22.77 37.51
CA PRO A 525 -32.06 23.94 36.65
C PRO A 525 -33.41 24.66 36.57
N VAL A 526 -33.42 25.91 37.02
CA VAL A 526 -34.56 26.81 36.78
C VAL A 526 -34.54 27.21 35.31
N ILE A 527 -35.24 26.44 34.47
CA ILE A 527 -35.91 27.05 33.32
C ILE A 527 -37.04 27.89 33.93
N ILE A 528 -37.10 29.18 33.57
CA ILE A 528 -38.16 30.07 34.04
C ILE A 528 -39.37 29.92 33.10
N PRO A 529 -40.42 29.22 33.54
CA PRO A 529 -41.77 29.74 33.43
C PRO A 529 -42.18 30.41 34.73
N THR A 530 -42.68 31.64 34.64
CA THR A 530 -43.15 32.41 35.79
C THR A 530 -44.32 31.73 36.51
N THR A 531 -44.14 31.35 37.79
CA THR A 531 -45.07 31.66 38.92
C THR A 531 -44.49 31.15 40.25
N ARG A 532 -45.22 31.29 41.36
CA ARG A 532 -44.68 31.63 42.69
C ARG A 532 -45.32 30.76 43.79
N ILE A 533 -44.60 30.54 44.90
CA ILE A 533 -45.04 30.28 46.32
C ILE A 533 -44.50 28.98 46.98
N LYS A 534 -43.48 29.21 47.84
CA LYS A 534 -43.17 28.71 49.20
C LYS A 534 -43.07 27.19 49.55
N PRO A 535 -42.27 26.85 50.60
CA PRO A 535 -41.75 25.49 50.81
C PRO A 535 -42.43 24.72 51.97
N ALA A 536 -42.16 23.42 52.03
CA ALA A 536 -42.37 22.58 53.21
C ALA A 536 -41.11 21.74 53.51
N THR A 537 -40.91 21.45 54.80
CA THR A 537 -39.71 20.85 55.41
C THR A 537 -39.54 19.35 55.16
N LEU A 538 -38.29 18.88 55.28
CA LEU A 538 -37.92 17.46 55.25
C LEU A 538 -37.04 17.16 56.47
N GLU A 539 -37.42 16.17 57.28
CA GLU A 539 -36.67 15.75 58.47
C GLU A 539 -35.65 14.64 58.15
N ARG A 540 -34.54 14.66 58.91
CA ARG A 540 -33.72 13.54 59.42
C ARG A 540 -33.34 12.37 58.50
N GLU A 541 -32.05 12.24 58.18
CA GLU A 541 -31.04 11.44 58.93
C GLU A 541 -31.23 9.92 58.80
N GLN A 542 -30.22 9.23 58.23
CA GLN A 542 -29.38 8.30 59.01
C GLN A 542 -28.12 7.86 58.25
N SER A 543 -27.15 7.37 59.03
CA SER A 543 -25.75 7.09 58.69
C SER A 543 -25.46 5.60 58.48
N ILE A 544 -24.20 5.28 58.14
CA ILE A 544 -23.36 4.08 58.42
C ILE A 544 -22.37 3.96 57.22
N THR A 545 -21.06 4.24 57.25
CA THR A 545 -19.89 3.91 58.10
C THR A 545 -19.38 2.47 58.04
N GLY A 546 -18.10 2.28 57.66
CA GLY A 546 -17.40 0.99 57.55
C GLY A 546 -16.84 0.80 56.12
N VAL A 547 -15.69 1.38 55.76
CA VAL A 547 -14.30 0.97 56.10
C VAL A 547 -13.98 -0.44 55.62
N ASP A 548 -13.17 -0.53 54.56
CA ASP A 548 -11.96 -1.36 54.60
C ASP A 548 -10.93 -0.92 53.55
N SER A 549 -9.93 -0.16 54.02
CA SER A 549 -8.73 0.18 53.25
C SER A 549 -7.54 -0.59 53.82
N LEU A 550 -7.32 -1.82 53.36
CA LEU A 550 -6.15 -2.60 53.71
C LEU A 550 -5.80 -3.62 52.62
N PHE A 551 -5.13 -3.17 51.55
CA PHE A 551 -3.89 -3.80 51.06
C PHE A 551 -3.13 -2.80 50.17
N LYS A 552 -1.99 -2.33 50.69
CA LYS A 552 -1.14 -1.29 50.09
C LYS A 552 -0.19 -1.85 49.02
N ASN A 553 0.08 -1.00 48.03
CA ASN A 553 1.39 -0.64 47.49
C ASN A 553 2.51 -1.71 47.47
N VAL A 554 2.77 -2.28 46.28
CA VAL A 554 4.14 -2.73 45.88
C VAL A 554 4.51 -2.27 44.44
N GLY A 555 3.56 -1.80 43.62
CA GLY A 555 3.78 -1.62 42.17
C GLY A 555 4.37 -0.29 41.64
N HIS A 556 4.50 0.77 42.46
CA HIS A 556 4.53 2.15 41.93
C HIS A 556 5.92 2.77 41.66
N LEU A 557 7.04 2.04 41.78
CA LEU A 557 8.39 2.60 41.62
C LEU A 557 9.24 2.00 40.48
N ALA A 558 8.68 1.05 39.72
CA ALA A 558 9.32 0.53 38.50
C ALA A 558 8.75 1.15 37.20
N ALA A 559 7.54 1.72 37.26
CA ALA A 559 6.85 2.24 36.08
C ALA A 559 7.36 3.61 35.62
N GLU A 560 7.67 4.52 36.55
CA GLU A 560 7.94 5.94 36.24
C GLU A 560 9.23 6.17 35.43
N CYS A 561 10.29 5.39 35.67
CA CYS A 561 11.52 5.50 34.87
C CYS A 561 11.37 4.96 33.44
N VAL A 562 10.47 4.00 33.20
CA VAL A 562 10.22 3.47 31.85
C VAL A 562 9.27 4.39 31.07
N SER A 563 8.24 4.95 31.74
CA SER A 563 7.28 5.84 31.10
C SER A 563 7.90 7.19 30.68
N GLN A 564 8.81 7.76 31.47
CA GLN A 564 9.41 9.06 31.12
C GLN A 564 10.25 8.97 29.83
N TRP A 565 11.06 7.91 29.69
CA TRP A 565 11.86 7.68 28.47
C TRP A 565 10.97 7.41 27.25
N GLN A 566 9.87 6.67 27.42
CA GLN A 566 8.90 6.40 26.35
C GLN A 566 8.12 7.66 25.93
N LEU A 567 7.78 8.55 26.87
CA LEU A 567 7.12 9.82 26.58
C LEU A 567 8.08 10.81 25.89
N ASP A 568 9.33 10.92 26.35
CA ASP A 568 10.34 11.77 25.69
C ASP A 568 10.71 11.23 24.30
N ALA A 569 10.82 9.91 24.13
CA ALA A 569 11.04 9.29 22.83
C ALA A 569 9.85 9.50 21.88
N LYS A 570 8.62 9.39 22.38
CA LYS A 570 7.40 9.64 21.58
C LYS A 570 7.30 11.11 21.18
N ALA A 571 7.49 12.05 22.10
CA ALA A 571 7.46 13.49 21.80
C ALA A 571 8.55 13.90 20.81
N ARG A 572 9.77 13.35 20.94
CA ARG A 572 10.84 13.54 19.95
C ARG A 572 10.48 12.94 18.60
N LEU A 573 9.98 11.70 18.55
CA LEU A 573 9.51 11.09 17.31
C LEU A 573 8.42 11.94 16.63
N ASP A 574 7.42 12.41 17.37
CA ASP A 574 6.32 13.23 16.84
C ASP A 574 6.85 14.58 16.29
N GLU A 575 7.80 15.23 16.97
CA GLU A 575 8.47 16.45 16.48
C GLU A 575 9.36 16.17 15.24
N MET A 576 10.07 15.05 15.22
CA MET A 576 10.94 14.62 14.12
C MET A 576 10.12 14.24 12.89
N PHE A 577 8.99 13.54 13.05
CA PHE A 577 8.04 13.23 11.99
C PHE A 577 7.38 14.50 11.44
N ALA A 578 7.03 15.47 12.30
CA ALA A 578 6.52 16.77 11.84
C ALA A 578 7.57 17.51 10.97
N LYS A 579 8.85 17.47 11.36
CA LYS A 579 9.95 18.04 10.57
C LYS A 579 10.19 17.28 9.25
N SER A 580 10.15 15.94 9.25
CA SER A 580 10.41 15.12 8.06
C SER A 580 9.27 15.13 7.02
N ASN A 581 8.00 15.20 7.49
CA ASN A 581 6.81 15.19 6.64
C ASN A 581 6.50 16.53 5.96
N SER A 582 7.24 17.60 6.29
CA SER A 582 7.09 18.91 5.64
C SER A 582 7.33 18.89 4.12
N ARG A 583 8.09 17.90 3.61
CA ARG A 583 8.41 17.72 2.17
C ARG A 583 8.38 16.24 1.77
N ILE A 584 7.20 15.62 1.77
CA ILE A 584 7.01 14.25 1.28
C ILE A 584 7.14 14.22 -0.25
N LEU A 585 7.95 13.29 -0.77
CA LEU A 585 8.04 12.98 -2.20
C LEU A 585 6.97 11.94 -2.55
N LEU A 586 5.97 12.34 -3.33
CA LEU A 586 4.89 11.48 -3.82
C LEU A 586 5.16 11.08 -5.27
N PRO A 587 5.02 9.79 -5.67
CA PRO A 587 5.13 9.39 -7.06
C PRO A 587 4.19 10.20 -7.96
N TYR A 588 4.74 10.81 -9.01
CA TYR A 588 3.96 11.66 -9.90
C TYR A 588 3.07 10.82 -10.82
N ASN A 589 1.75 10.97 -10.68
CA ASN A 589 0.77 10.28 -11.52
C ASN A 589 -0.04 11.28 -12.38
N PRO A 590 0.16 11.32 -13.71
CA PRO A 590 -0.51 12.28 -14.59
C PRO A 590 -2.00 11.99 -14.83
N SER A 591 -2.52 10.79 -14.52
CA SER A 591 -3.93 10.43 -14.80
C SER A 591 -4.96 11.16 -13.94
N LEU A 592 -4.54 11.87 -12.88
CA LEU A 592 -5.41 12.58 -11.95
C LEU A 592 -5.75 14.03 -12.39
N VAL A 593 -5.40 14.44 -13.61
CA VAL A 593 -5.39 15.84 -14.06
C VAL A 593 -6.03 15.99 -15.45
N THR A 594 -6.82 17.05 -15.66
CA THR A 594 -7.50 17.32 -16.95
C THR A 594 -6.51 17.69 -18.06
N ARG A 595 -6.85 17.36 -19.31
CA ARG A 595 -5.97 17.52 -20.50
C ARG A 595 -5.39 18.94 -20.65
N ASN A 596 -6.17 19.98 -20.35
CA ASN A 596 -5.70 21.38 -20.41
C ASN A 596 -4.75 21.74 -19.25
N GLU A 597 -5.02 21.23 -18.05
CA GLU A 597 -4.06 21.34 -16.94
C GLU A 597 -2.78 20.54 -17.21
N VAL A 598 -2.83 19.41 -17.92
CA VAL A 598 -1.62 18.67 -18.31
C VAL A 598 -0.72 19.51 -19.22
N PHE A 599 -1.27 20.24 -20.20
CA PHE A 599 -0.47 21.11 -21.07
C PHE A 599 0.11 22.34 -20.36
N GLU A 600 -0.62 22.98 -19.45
CA GLU A 600 -0.05 24.05 -18.62
C GLU A 600 0.96 23.51 -17.58
N LYS A 601 0.70 22.35 -16.97
CA LYS A 601 1.60 21.72 -15.99
C LYS A 601 2.84 21.08 -16.61
N LEU A 602 2.85 20.78 -17.91
CA LEU A 602 4.06 20.39 -18.63
C LEU A 602 5.09 21.54 -18.73
N ARG A 603 4.69 22.80 -18.49
CA ARG A 603 5.58 23.97 -18.37
C ARG A 603 6.19 24.17 -16.97
N ARG A 604 5.90 23.29 -15.99
CA ARG A 604 6.41 23.39 -14.62
C ARG A 604 7.94 23.32 -14.52
N ASN A 605 8.46 23.83 -13.41
CA ASN A 605 9.86 23.71 -13.03
C ASN A 605 10.24 22.24 -12.75
N GLN A 606 10.77 21.54 -13.76
CA GLN A 606 11.21 20.14 -13.64
C GLN A 606 12.72 20.09 -13.43
N LYS A 607 13.19 19.43 -12.35
CA LYS A 607 14.61 19.24 -12.05
C LYS A 607 15.01 17.79 -12.37
N ASN A 608 15.81 17.60 -13.41
CA ASN A 608 16.36 16.31 -13.81
C ASN A 608 17.67 16.02 -13.08
N ILE A 609 17.76 14.88 -12.39
CA ILE A 609 18.85 14.51 -11.48
C ILE A 609 19.40 13.14 -11.88
N LEU A 610 20.69 13.05 -12.18
CA LEU A 610 21.37 11.81 -12.60
C LEU A 610 22.28 11.28 -11.48
N LEU A 611 22.12 10.00 -11.12
CA LEU A 611 22.85 9.36 -10.02
C LEU A 611 23.96 8.45 -10.56
N ILE A 612 25.23 8.82 -10.40
CA ILE A 612 26.40 8.12 -10.97
C ILE A 612 27.35 7.59 -9.89
N GLY A 613 27.96 6.43 -10.15
CA GLY A 613 29.04 5.89 -9.33
C GLY A 613 29.12 4.36 -9.42
N ARG A 614 30.13 3.78 -8.75
CA ARG A 614 30.37 2.34 -8.62
C ARG A 614 29.15 1.52 -8.19
N SER A 615 29.22 0.20 -8.35
CA SER A 615 28.27 -0.74 -7.75
C SER A 615 28.31 -0.72 -6.21
N CYS A 616 27.15 -0.90 -5.57
CA CYS A 616 26.94 -1.07 -4.13
C CYS A 616 27.33 0.08 -3.17
N ILE A 617 27.52 1.28 -3.71
CA ILE A 617 27.78 2.51 -2.93
C ILE A 617 26.53 3.22 -2.39
N GLY A 618 25.31 2.72 -2.66
CA GLY A 618 24.06 3.26 -2.10
C GLY A 618 23.29 4.29 -2.95
N LYS A 619 23.44 4.31 -4.29
CA LYS A 619 22.67 5.21 -5.18
C LYS A 619 21.15 5.04 -5.05
N SER A 620 20.67 3.80 -5.18
CA SER A 620 19.24 3.47 -5.04
C SER A 620 18.77 3.58 -3.59
N THR A 621 19.62 3.26 -2.61
CA THR A 621 19.39 3.52 -1.18
C THR A 621 19.10 4.99 -0.90
N PHE A 622 19.95 5.90 -1.39
CA PHE A 622 19.75 7.34 -1.27
C PHE A 622 18.41 7.79 -1.84
N LYS A 623 18.04 7.31 -3.03
CA LYS A 623 16.74 7.62 -3.66
C LYS A 623 15.56 7.17 -2.77
N ASN A 624 15.65 5.96 -2.21
CA ASN A 624 14.62 5.44 -1.31
C ASN A 624 14.55 6.25 0.00
N VAL A 625 15.70 6.62 0.59
CA VAL A 625 15.79 7.47 1.79
C VAL A 625 15.23 8.89 1.55
N LEU A 626 15.42 9.46 0.36
CA LEU A 626 14.76 10.72 -0.01
C LEU A 626 13.23 10.58 -0.02
N THR A 627 12.69 9.45 -0.46
CA THR A 627 11.23 9.20 -0.43
C THR A 627 10.70 8.86 0.96
N ASP A 628 11.46 8.09 1.74
CA ASP A 628 11.09 7.61 3.07
C ASP A 628 12.35 7.58 3.96
N PRO A 629 12.51 8.52 4.91
CA PRO A 629 13.70 8.56 5.78
C PRO A 629 13.78 7.37 6.75
N THR A 630 12.72 6.57 6.89
CA THR A 630 12.73 5.33 7.68
C THR A 630 13.24 4.11 6.88
N TRP A 631 13.68 4.30 5.62
CA TRP A 631 14.16 3.21 4.77
C TRP A 631 15.41 2.53 5.34
N ILE A 632 15.37 1.19 5.35
CA ILE A 632 16.40 0.31 5.92
C ILE A 632 16.93 -0.62 4.82
N GLY A 633 18.23 -0.88 4.82
CA GLY A 633 18.89 -1.72 3.81
C GLY A 633 18.25 -3.08 3.58
N ASP A 634 17.82 -3.35 2.33
CA ASP A 634 17.40 -4.68 1.86
C ASP A 634 18.48 -5.71 2.19
N ALA A 635 18.05 -6.73 2.90
CA ALA A 635 18.89 -7.31 3.89
C ALA A 635 19.68 -8.52 3.27
N LEU A 636 19.07 -9.39 2.44
CA LEU A 636 19.65 -10.47 1.58
C LEU A 636 20.44 -9.82 0.43
N LYS A 637 20.12 -8.55 0.14
CA LYS A 637 20.77 -7.63 -0.77
C LYS A 637 22.21 -7.29 -0.39
N SER A 638 23.10 -8.27 -0.27
CA SER A 638 24.55 -8.01 -0.28
C SER A 638 24.98 -7.27 -1.56
N TYR A 639 24.21 -7.38 -2.64
CA TYR A 639 24.36 -6.63 -3.89
C TYR A 639 23.01 -6.20 -4.49
N SER A 640 22.68 -4.90 -4.49
CA SER A 640 21.58 -4.37 -5.30
C SER A 640 22.06 -4.17 -6.75
N GLN A 641 21.72 -5.10 -7.65
CA GLN A 641 22.09 -5.00 -9.06
C GLN A 641 21.02 -4.25 -9.86
N THR A 642 21.28 -2.98 -10.12
CA THR A 642 20.55 -2.18 -11.11
C THR A 642 21.14 -2.52 -12.48
N GLU A 643 20.49 -3.38 -13.26
CA GLU A 643 20.98 -3.82 -14.58
C GLU A 643 20.73 -2.77 -15.67
N PHE A 644 19.65 -1.99 -15.55
CA PHE A 644 19.26 -0.94 -16.50
C PHE A 644 18.93 0.37 -15.75
N PRO A 645 19.14 1.55 -16.36
CA PRO A 645 18.76 2.83 -15.76
C PRO A 645 17.26 2.91 -15.47
N VAL A 646 16.93 3.39 -14.26
CA VAL A 646 15.55 3.54 -13.79
C VAL A 646 15.20 5.03 -13.73
N PHE A 647 14.15 5.43 -14.46
CA PHE A 647 13.55 6.76 -14.36
C PHE A 647 12.44 6.76 -13.31
N SER A 648 12.39 7.78 -12.46
CA SER A 648 11.36 7.92 -11.43
C SER A 648 11.02 9.40 -11.21
N GLN A 649 9.72 9.72 -11.19
CA GLN A 649 9.23 11.10 -11.09
C GLN A 649 8.47 11.29 -9.78
N TYR A 650 8.74 12.40 -9.09
CA TYR A 650 8.11 12.72 -7.82
C TYR A 650 7.64 14.18 -7.79
N SER A 651 6.42 14.40 -7.32
CA SER A 651 5.93 15.72 -6.88
C SER A 651 6.13 15.88 -5.38
N ILE A 652 6.41 17.10 -4.93
CA ILE A 652 6.51 17.42 -3.51
C ILE A 652 5.22 18.11 -3.07
N SER A 653 4.67 17.71 -1.90
CA SER A 653 3.49 18.37 -1.35
C SER A 653 3.76 19.86 -1.10
N GLY A 654 2.89 20.74 -1.60
CA GLY A 654 3.00 22.20 -1.41
C GLY A 654 4.07 22.93 -2.23
N ILE A 655 4.81 22.26 -3.11
CA ILE A 655 5.88 22.88 -3.93
C ILE A 655 5.65 22.59 -5.41
N ASP A 656 5.61 23.63 -6.26
CA ASP A 656 5.40 23.50 -7.71
C ASP A 656 6.69 23.14 -8.48
N THR A 657 7.33 22.05 -8.05
CA THR A 657 8.55 21.50 -8.64
C THR A 657 8.42 19.98 -8.75
N ILE A 658 8.82 19.42 -9.90
CA ILE A 658 8.86 17.95 -10.12
C ILE A 658 10.33 17.52 -10.12
N LEU A 659 10.66 16.53 -9.29
CA LEU A 659 11.99 15.91 -9.27
C LEU A 659 11.97 14.63 -10.09
N ASN A 660 12.83 14.57 -11.11
CA ASN A 660 12.99 13.43 -12.00
C ASN A 660 14.36 12.79 -11.72
N PHE A 661 14.39 11.61 -11.11
CA PHE A 661 15.61 10.86 -10.83
C PHE A 661 15.90 9.84 -11.94
N ILE A 662 17.16 9.81 -12.38
CA ILE A 662 17.72 8.79 -13.27
C ILE A 662 18.75 8.00 -12.46
N ASP A 663 18.35 6.83 -11.97
CA ASP A 663 19.16 5.94 -11.14
C ASP A 663 19.88 4.91 -12.03
N THR A 664 21.21 4.98 -12.12
CA THR A 664 21.97 4.18 -13.10
C THR A 664 22.51 2.87 -12.54
N PRO A 665 22.81 1.89 -13.42
CA PRO A 665 23.71 0.79 -13.10
C PRO A 665 24.99 1.23 -12.40
N GLY A 666 25.55 0.33 -11.59
CA GLY A 666 26.87 0.51 -11.01
C GLY A 666 27.97 0.20 -12.01
N LEU A 667 28.96 1.07 -12.10
CA LEU A 667 30.15 0.85 -12.92
C LEU A 667 31.19 0.03 -12.14
N PHE A 668 32.09 -0.66 -12.85
CA PHE A 668 33.22 -1.43 -12.28
C PHE A 668 32.81 -2.57 -11.32
N GLN A 669 31.95 -3.48 -11.78
CA GLN A 669 31.63 -4.72 -11.06
C GLN A 669 32.73 -5.78 -11.23
N ARG A 670 33.20 -6.38 -10.13
CA ARG A 670 34.08 -7.57 -10.13
C ARG A 670 33.32 -8.76 -9.54
N THR A 671 33.02 -9.76 -10.35
CA THR A 671 32.42 -11.04 -9.95
C THR A 671 33.40 -12.19 -10.15
N ALA A 672 33.25 -13.28 -9.38
CA ALA A 672 34.13 -14.45 -9.47
C ALA A 672 33.98 -15.23 -10.80
N THR A 673 32.90 -15.00 -11.55
CA THR A 673 32.64 -15.54 -12.88
C THR A 673 32.64 -14.40 -13.89
N ALA A 674 33.61 -14.39 -14.81
CA ALA A 674 33.97 -13.22 -15.62
C ALA A 674 33.32 -13.20 -17.03
N SER A 675 32.21 -13.89 -17.24
CA SER A 675 31.77 -14.30 -18.60
C SER A 675 30.43 -13.72 -19.11
N SER A 676 29.80 -12.75 -18.43
CA SER A 676 28.47 -12.26 -18.87
C SER A 676 28.08 -10.82 -18.46
N LEU A 677 29.03 -9.92 -18.18
CA LEU A 677 28.72 -8.51 -17.88
C LEU A 677 29.19 -7.57 -19.01
N PRO A 678 28.43 -6.51 -19.37
CA PRO A 678 28.88 -5.51 -20.33
C PRO A 678 30.09 -4.73 -19.81
N ASP A 679 30.98 -4.31 -20.71
CA ASP A 679 32.08 -3.42 -20.32
C ASP A 679 31.58 -2.02 -19.91
N ASN A 680 32.41 -1.25 -19.20
CA ASN A 680 32.02 0.07 -18.71
C ASN A 680 31.68 1.05 -19.86
N THR A 681 32.29 0.88 -21.04
CA THR A 681 31.99 1.68 -22.23
C THR A 681 30.56 1.44 -22.70
N THR A 682 30.14 0.17 -22.74
CA THR A 682 28.79 -0.27 -23.09
C THR A 682 27.76 0.22 -22.07
N LEU A 683 28.08 0.15 -20.76
CA LEU A 683 27.22 0.69 -19.71
C LEU A 683 27.05 2.21 -19.83
N ILE A 684 28.12 2.95 -20.15
CA ILE A 684 28.07 4.41 -20.34
C ILE A 684 27.26 4.78 -21.59
N GLN A 685 27.42 4.05 -22.70
CA GLN A 685 26.61 4.23 -23.91
C GLN A 685 25.12 3.94 -23.65
N LEU A 686 24.81 2.91 -22.87
CA LEU A 686 23.45 2.56 -22.48
C LEU A 686 22.84 3.64 -21.57
N ILE A 687 23.61 4.16 -20.62
CA ILE A 687 23.21 5.29 -19.76
C ILE A 687 22.95 6.54 -20.60
N ASP A 688 23.83 6.92 -21.53
CA ASP A 688 23.65 8.09 -22.41
C ASP A 688 22.43 7.96 -23.32
N GLY A 689 22.27 6.83 -24.01
CA GLY A 689 21.12 6.56 -24.86
C GLY A 689 19.80 6.61 -24.08
N TYR A 690 19.79 6.09 -22.86
CA TYR A 690 18.64 6.17 -21.97
C TYR A 690 18.35 7.61 -21.53
N ILE A 691 19.35 8.36 -21.03
CA ILE A 691 19.17 9.75 -20.60
C ILE A 691 18.61 10.60 -21.73
N ARG A 692 19.19 10.52 -22.94
CA ARG A 692 18.73 11.27 -24.12
C ARG A 692 17.30 10.90 -24.56
N SER A 693 16.84 9.69 -24.25
CA SER A 693 15.45 9.27 -24.51
C SER A 693 14.44 9.80 -23.48
N LYS A 694 14.90 10.30 -22.32
CA LYS A 694 14.05 10.74 -21.19
C LYS A 694 14.18 12.23 -20.85
N ALA A 695 15.31 12.87 -21.15
CA ALA A 695 15.57 14.26 -20.80
C ALA A 695 16.43 14.97 -21.87
N THR A 696 16.04 16.21 -22.19
CA THR A 696 16.84 17.13 -23.03
C THR A 696 17.84 17.95 -22.23
N GLN A 697 17.61 18.08 -20.91
CA GLN A 697 18.38 18.94 -20.01
C GLN A 697 18.64 18.23 -18.67
N LEU A 698 19.84 18.40 -18.11
CA LEU A 698 20.23 17.85 -16.81
C LEU A 698 20.49 18.99 -15.81
N HIS A 699 19.84 18.95 -14.64
CA HIS A 699 19.97 20.00 -13.63
C HIS A 699 21.06 19.67 -12.60
N PHE A 700 21.13 18.40 -12.18
CA PHE A 700 22.13 17.92 -11.23
C PHE A 700 22.76 16.59 -11.68
N LEU A 701 24.07 16.51 -11.53
CA LEU A 701 24.87 15.29 -11.69
C LEU A 701 25.44 14.89 -10.32
N CYS A 702 24.88 13.84 -9.73
CA CYS A 702 25.25 13.40 -8.39
C CYS A 702 26.24 12.23 -8.48
N PHE A 703 27.51 12.47 -8.13
CA PHE A 703 28.47 11.37 -7.96
C PHE A 703 28.39 10.84 -6.54
N PHE A 704 28.42 9.51 -6.39
CA PHE A 704 28.35 8.84 -5.10
C PHE A 704 29.69 8.17 -4.75
N VAL A 705 30.04 8.21 -3.46
CA VAL A 705 31.16 7.45 -2.87
C VAL A 705 30.75 6.97 -1.47
N SER A 706 31.30 5.86 -0.98
CA SER A 706 31.06 5.37 0.39
C SER A 706 32.22 5.76 1.31
N VAL A 707 31.92 6.16 2.54
CA VAL A 707 32.95 6.47 3.55
C VAL A 707 33.78 5.23 3.93
N GLU A 708 33.18 4.04 3.89
CA GLU A 708 33.83 2.78 4.27
C GLU A 708 34.83 2.28 3.25
N THR A 709 34.50 2.34 1.95
CA THR A 709 35.40 1.89 0.88
C THR A 709 36.54 2.88 0.62
N LYS A 710 36.38 4.13 1.11
CA LYS A 710 37.16 5.31 0.75
C LYS A 710 37.12 5.58 -0.77
N VAL A 711 37.57 6.77 -1.17
CA VAL A 711 37.73 7.09 -2.60
C VAL A 711 38.99 6.43 -3.12
N ASN A 712 38.85 5.79 -4.27
CA ASN A 712 39.89 5.02 -4.94
C ASN A 712 39.98 5.41 -6.43
N ARG A 713 40.94 4.83 -7.15
CA ARG A 713 41.19 5.16 -8.56
C ARG A 713 40.02 4.84 -9.50
N GLU A 714 39.16 3.90 -9.16
CA GLU A 714 37.99 3.56 -9.99
C GLU A 714 36.91 4.66 -9.87
N ASP A 715 36.75 5.29 -8.70
CA ASP A 715 35.88 6.48 -8.53
C ASP A 715 36.37 7.69 -9.33
N LEU A 716 37.68 7.96 -9.28
CA LEU A 716 38.32 9.01 -10.08
C LEU A 716 38.07 8.78 -11.58
N ASN A 717 38.19 7.53 -12.03
CA ASN A 717 37.97 7.15 -13.42
C ASN A 717 36.51 7.32 -13.86
N VAL A 718 35.53 6.97 -13.00
CA VAL A 718 34.10 7.24 -13.25
C VAL A 718 33.85 8.74 -13.48
N VAL A 719 34.35 9.58 -12.56
CA VAL A 719 34.15 11.04 -12.64
C VAL A 719 34.79 11.62 -13.91
N GLN A 720 36.05 11.27 -14.17
CA GLN A 720 36.79 11.76 -15.32
C GLN A 720 36.11 11.32 -16.64
N THR A 721 35.73 10.05 -16.77
CA THR A 721 35.05 9.53 -17.97
C THR A 721 33.74 10.26 -18.25
N PHE A 722 32.92 10.55 -17.23
CA PHE A 722 31.68 11.31 -17.42
C PHE A 722 31.93 12.77 -17.80
N PHE A 723 32.99 13.40 -17.29
CA PHE A 723 33.37 14.76 -17.68
C PHE A 723 34.01 14.85 -19.06
N ASP A 724 34.71 13.83 -19.52
CA ASP A 724 35.24 13.79 -20.89
C ASP A 724 34.13 13.52 -21.91
N PHE A 725 33.18 12.64 -21.55
CA PHE A 725 32.04 12.29 -22.40
C PHE A 725 30.97 13.40 -22.49
N LEU A 726 30.61 14.02 -21.37
CA LEU A 726 29.65 15.14 -21.33
C LEU A 726 30.33 16.51 -21.49
N GLY A 727 31.66 16.58 -21.55
CA GLY A 727 32.40 17.83 -21.66
C GLY A 727 32.49 18.63 -20.35
N PRO A 728 33.40 19.62 -20.26
CA PRO A 728 33.78 20.26 -18.99
C PRO A 728 32.68 21.11 -18.36
N GLU A 729 31.69 21.57 -19.13
CA GLU A 729 30.64 22.48 -18.65
C GLU A 729 29.69 21.83 -17.63
N ILE A 730 29.47 20.50 -17.69
CA ILE A 730 28.60 19.77 -16.74
C ILE A 730 29.11 19.85 -15.28
N ARG A 731 30.38 20.20 -15.08
CA ARG A 731 30.97 20.42 -13.75
C ARG A 731 30.21 21.48 -12.94
N LYS A 732 29.56 22.43 -13.60
CA LYS A 732 28.67 23.45 -13.00
C LYS A 732 27.44 22.84 -12.32
N ASN A 733 26.99 21.68 -12.78
CA ASN A 733 25.81 20.94 -12.30
C ASN A 733 26.19 19.76 -11.37
N ALA A 734 27.49 19.52 -11.13
CA ALA A 734 27.97 18.32 -10.44
C ALA A 734 28.13 18.52 -8.92
N CYS A 735 27.61 17.58 -8.13
CA CYS A 735 27.85 17.44 -6.69
C CYS A 735 28.42 16.06 -6.35
N LEU A 736 29.00 15.95 -5.16
CA LEU A 736 29.50 14.69 -4.59
C LEU A 736 28.73 14.35 -3.32
N ILE A 737 28.22 13.12 -3.24
CA ILE A 737 27.41 12.60 -2.14
C ILE A 737 28.15 11.43 -1.49
N ILE A 738 28.41 11.55 -0.19
CA ILE A 738 29.08 10.52 0.60
C ILE A 738 28.03 9.72 1.37
N THR A 739 28.04 8.40 1.20
CA THR A 739 27.09 7.47 1.82
C THR A 739 27.67 6.77 3.06
N ARG A 740 26.80 6.07 3.81
CA ARG A 740 27.10 5.37 5.08
C ARG A 740 27.54 6.32 6.21
N CYS A 741 26.84 7.45 6.31
CA CYS A 741 27.12 8.50 7.31
C CYS A 741 26.12 8.52 8.47
N GLU A 742 25.15 7.61 8.53
CA GLU A 742 24.09 7.55 9.55
C GLU A 742 24.60 7.68 11.00
N SER A 743 25.70 7.02 11.36
CA SER A 743 26.25 7.03 12.73
C SER A 743 27.36 8.07 12.93
N LYS A 744 27.46 9.10 12.08
CA LYS A 744 28.51 10.15 12.18
C LYS A 744 28.00 11.42 12.85
N SER A 745 28.78 11.94 13.80
CA SER A 745 28.51 13.26 14.39
C SER A 745 28.98 14.39 13.48
N GLU A 746 28.42 15.59 13.66
CA GLU A 746 28.79 16.78 12.86
C GLU A 746 30.30 17.06 12.86
N GLN A 747 30.96 16.90 14.02
CA GLN A 747 32.42 17.04 14.13
C GLN A 747 33.19 16.02 13.28
N GLN A 748 32.69 14.78 13.18
CA GLN A 748 33.29 13.74 12.33
C GLN A 748 33.08 14.07 10.85
N LEU A 749 31.91 14.62 10.48
CA LEU A 749 31.66 15.08 9.10
C LEU A 749 32.58 16.24 8.72
N GLU A 750 32.78 17.24 9.59
CA GLU A 750 33.70 18.36 9.32
C GLU A 750 35.16 17.90 9.25
N SER A 751 35.59 16.97 10.10
CA SER A 751 36.91 16.32 9.94
C SER A 751 37.02 15.63 8.59
N MET A 752 36.01 14.84 8.20
CA MET A 752 35.97 14.17 6.90
C MET A 752 36.04 15.17 5.74
N LYS A 753 35.32 16.30 5.78
CA LYS A 753 35.42 17.39 4.78
C LYS A 753 36.84 17.94 4.66
N LYS A 754 37.52 18.12 5.80
CA LYS A 754 38.88 18.64 5.85
C LYS A 754 39.88 17.63 5.29
N ASP A 755 39.80 16.37 5.70
CA ASP A 755 40.66 15.28 5.22
C ASP A 755 40.54 15.14 3.69
N ILE A 756 39.31 15.19 3.19
CA ILE A 756 38.92 15.25 1.77
C ILE A 756 39.63 16.38 1.00
N GLN A 757 39.78 17.56 1.60
CA GLN A 757 40.46 18.70 0.98
C GLN A 757 41.99 18.61 1.07
N THR A 758 42.54 17.75 1.96
CA THR A 758 43.99 17.55 2.11
C THR A 758 44.56 16.42 1.26
N ASN A 759 43.77 15.37 0.97
CA ASN A 759 44.17 14.31 0.05
C ASN A 759 44.24 14.84 -1.39
N LEU A 760 45.39 14.70 -2.07
CA LEU A 760 45.62 15.32 -3.38
C LEU A 760 44.62 14.84 -4.47
N ASP A 761 44.36 13.53 -4.54
CA ASP A 761 43.46 12.93 -5.53
C ASP A 761 42.00 13.35 -5.28
N PHE A 762 41.57 13.35 -4.01
CA PHE A 762 40.22 13.80 -3.66
C PHE A 762 40.07 15.32 -3.85
N LYS A 763 41.08 16.13 -3.51
CA LYS A 763 41.08 17.58 -3.74
C LYS A 763 40.87 17.91 -5.22
N VAL A 764 41.48 17.15 -6.13
CA VAL A 764 41.22 17.25 -7.58
C VAL A 764 39.76 16.95 -7.88
N LEU A 765 39.22 15.80 -7.44
CA LEU A 765 37.83 15.41 -7.68
C LEU A 765 36.83 16.42 -7.10
N SER A 766 36.95 16.82 -5.84
CA SER A 766 36.03 17.77 -5.18
C SER A 766 36.09 19.16 -5.79
N SER A 767 37.25 19.61 -6.28
CA SER A 767 37.37 20.91 -6.96
C SER A 767 36.55 21.01 -8.25
N GLN A 768 36.18 19.86 -8.84
CA GLN A 768 35.38 19.78 -10.06
C GLN A 768 33.86 19.76 -9.78
N MET A 769 33.43 19.58 -8.52
CA MET A 769 32.03 19.46 -8.12
C MET A 769 31.47 20.81 -7.67
N LYS A 770 31.00 21.63 -8.61
CA LYS A 770 30.62 23.03 -8.31
C LYS A 770 29.33 23.21 -7.50
N GLN A 771 28.49 22.17 -7.41
CA GLN A 771 27.32 22.17 -6.52
C GLN A 771 27.66 21.75 -5.07
N GLY A 772 28.90 21.32 -4.81
CA GLY A 772 29.39 21.04 -3.45
C GLY A 772 29.38 19.58 -3.02
N LEU A 773 29.54 19.38 -1.71
CA LEU A 773 29.68 18.09 -1.04
C LEU A 773 28.55 17.88 -0.03
N PHE A 774 27.89 16.73 -0.10
CA PHE A 774 26.79 16.35 0.77
C PHE A 774 27.00 14.96 1.38
N PHE A 775 26.27 14.68 2.46
CA PHE A 775 26.26 13.38 3.12
C PHE A 775 24.89 12.75 3.01
N THR A 776 24.84 11.43 3.16
CA THR A 776 23.61 10.66 3.30
C THR A 776 23.89 9.35 4.03
N GLY A 777 22.84 8.72 4.53
CA GLY A 777 22.88 7.44 5.22
C GLY A 777 21.56 6.73 5.08
N SER A 778 21.50 5.51 5.60
CA SER A 778 20.26 4.76 5.82
C SER A 778 20.34 4.14 7.20
N ILE A 779 19.21 3.85 7.84
CA ILE A 779 19.23 3.26 9.19
C ILE A 779 20.07 1.98 9.12
N ASN A 780 21.08 1.88 9.98
CA ASN A 780 21.95 0.72 10.03
C ASN A 780 21.11 -0.50 10.41
N ARG A 781 21.23 -1.53 9.58
CA ARG A 781 20.37 -2.70 9.64
C ARG A 781 20.61 -3.52 10.90
N ASP A 782 21.86 -3.63 11.34
CA ASP A 782 22.22 -4.46 12.49
C ASP A 782 21.84 -3.73 13.78
N ASP A 783 22.11 -2.42 13.89
CA ASP A 783 21.57 -1.56 14.97
C ASP A 783 20.03 -1.64 15.05
N TRP A 784 19.32 -1.66 13.91
CA TRP A 784 17.86 -1.80 13.86
C TRP A 784 17.36 -3.16 14.35
N ILE A 785 18.02 -4.25 13.94
CA ILE A 785 17.67 -5.62 14.33
C ILE A 785 17.91 -5.82 15.83
N ASP A 786 19.02 -5.29 16.35
CA ASP A 786 19.41 -5.40 17.75
C ASP A 786 18.68 -4.40 18.65
N THR A 787 17.75 -3.60 18.11
CA THR A 787 17.00 -2.54 18.81
C THR A 787 17.90 -1.52 19.52
N SER A 788 19.06 -1.25 18.93
CA SER A 788 20.10 -0.35 19.43
C SER A 788 19.56 1.06 19.66
N SER A 789 19.94 1.68 20.79
CA SER A 789 19.59 3.08 21.08
C SER A 789 20.17 4.08 20.07
N SER A 790 21.17 3.65 19.28
CA SER A 790 21.77 4.46 18.21
C SER A 790 20.81 4.74 17.05
N VAL A 791 19.78 3.90 16.83
CA VAL A 791 18.82 4.00 15.72
C VAL A 791 18.13 5.37 15.66
N TYR A 792 17.79 5.93 16.82
CA TYR A 792 17.16 7.25 16.91
C TYR A 792 18.10 8.35 16.41
N GLN A 793 19.37 8.33 16.85
CA GLN A 793 20.38 9.28 16.41
C GLN A 793 20.69 9.16 14.91
N GLN A 794 20.68 7.92 14.39
CA GLN A 794 20.84 7.67 12.97
C GLN A 794 19.69 8.25 12.15
N PHE A 795 18.44 8.07 12.61
CA PHE A 795 17.26 8.62 11.96
C PHE A 795 17.23 10.16 12.00
N GLU A 796 17.66 10.79 13.10
CA GLU A 796 17.88 12.26 13.16
C GLU A 796 18.87 12.73 12.09
N ASN A 797 20.05 12.11 12.04
CA ASN A 797 21.11 12.43 11.06
C ASN A 797 20.60 12.26 9.62
N ILE A 798 19.89 11.17 9.33
CA ILE A 798 19.30 10.87 8.02
C ILE A 798 18.28 11.94 7.62
N CYS A 799 17.40 12.36 8.54
CA CYS A 799 16.43 13.43 8.30
C CYS A 799 17.13 14.77 7.97
N GLU A 800 18.20 15.10 8.69
CA GLU A 800 18.98 16.32 8.46
C GLU A 800 19.67 16.30 7.07
N TYR A 801 20.34 15.19 6.74
CA TYR A 801 20.98 14.99 5.44
C TYR A 801 19.96 15.11 4.30
N ARG A 802 18.82 14.40 4.43
CA ARG A 802 17.71 14.43 3.48
C ARG A 802 17.21 15.85 3.23
N ASN A 803 17.04 16.65 4.28
CA ASN A 803 16.55 18.02 4.14
C ASN A 803 17.56 18.91 3.39
N LYS A 804 18.85 18.85 3.73
CA LYS A 804 19.93 19.59 3.01
C LYS A 804 19.99 19.23 1.52
N LEU A 805 19.78 17.95 1.18
CA LEU A 805 19.74 17.46 -0.19
C LEU A 805 18.46 17.86 -0.95
N LEU A 806 17.30 17.89 -0.28
CA LEU A 806 16.08 18.43 -0.87
C LEU A 806 16.16 19.94 -1.08
N ASP A 807 16.77 20.70 -0.16
CA ASP A 807 17.06 22.13 -0.37
C ASP A 807 17.97 22.36 -1.59
N LEU A 808 19.01 21.54 -1.80
CA LEU A 808 19.83 21.59 -3.02
C LEU A 808 18.95 21.44 -4.28
N PHE A 809 18.15 20.38 -4.37
CA PHE A 809 17.41 20.07 -5.59
C PHE A 809 16.24 21.02 -5.88
N ILE A 810 15.59 21.53 -4.83
CA ILE A 810 14.40 22.38 -4.94
C ILE A 810 14.80 23.86 -5.08
N ASN A 811 15.63 24.36 -4.15
CA ASN A 811 15.81 25.79 -3.93
C ASN A 811 17.03 26.37 -4.65
N VAL A 812 18.01 25.56 -5.05
CA VAL A 812 19.17 26.06 -5.81
C VAL A 812 18.82 26.19 -7.29
N ASP A 813 18.89 27.42 -7.79
CA ASP A 813 18.70 27.71 -9.21
C ASP A 813 19.99 27.47 -9.99
N VAL A 814 20.12 26.25 -10.52
CA VAL A 814 21.24 25.84 -11.37
C VAL A 814 20.78 25.86 -12.82
N LYS A 815 21.49 26.62 -13.66
CA LYS A 815 21.27 26.60 -15.12
C LYS A 815 21.37 25.16 -15.63
N PRO A 816 20.33 24.61 -16.28
CA PRO A 816 20.37 23.24 -16.79
C PRO A 816 21.46 23.08 -17.86
N PHE A 817 22.18 21.97 -17.78
CA PHE A 817 23.07 21.51 -18.83
C PHE A 817 22.26 20.92 -19.98
N ASP A 818 22.35 21.51 -21.16
CA ASP A 818 21.69 21.00 -22.36
C ASP A 818 22.43 19.78 -22.93
N LEU A 819 21.73 18.65 -23.01
CA LEU A 819 22.27 17.41 -23.53
C LEU A 819 22.30 17.41 -25.07
N THR A 820 21.50 18.25 -25.74
CA THR A 820 21.28 18.22 -27.19
C THR A 820 22.37 18.93 -28.00
N SER A 821 22.99 19.99 -27.44
CA SER A 821 24.02 20.79 -28.11
C SER A 821 25.46 20.27 -27.97
N ASN A 822 25.67 19.10 -27.37
CA ASN A 822 27.02 18.63 -27.04
C ASN A 822 27.86 18.18 -28.26
N ILE A 823 28.72 19.09 -28.72
CA ILE A 823 29.63 18.93 -29.86
C ILE A 823 30.64 17.77 -29.66
N ILE A 824 31.04 17.48 -28.41
CA ILE A 824 32.10 16.49 -28.11
C ILE A 824 31.55 15.07 -28.24
N ALA A 825 30.39 14.78 -27.63
CA ALA A 825 29.73 13.48 -27.77
C ALA A 825 29.40 13.14 -29.25
N ARG A 826 29.10 14.16 -30.06
CA ARG A 826 28.88 14.01 -31.51
C ARG A 826 30.15 13.59 -32.25
N LYS A 827 31.29 14.23 -31.98
CA LYS A 827 32.60 13.85 -32.54
C LYS A 827 33.05 12.45 -32.12
N ILE A 828 32.87 12.08 -30.85
CA ILE A 828 33.24 10.74 -30.35
C ILE A 828 32.38 9.67 -31.04
N LYS A 829 31.08 9.92 -31.24
CA LYS A 829 30.20 9.01 -31.99
C LYS A 829 30.64 8.87 -33.45
N GLU A 830 31.00 9.97 -34.11
CA GLU A 830 31.54 9.96 -35.48
C GLU A 830 32.87 9.18 -35.58
N GLU A 831 33.78 9.31 -34.60
CA GLU A 831 35.03 8.52 -34.53
C GLU A 831 34.77 7.02 -34.31
N ILE A 832 33.79 6.65 -33.48
CA ILE A 832 33.44 5.25 -33.22
C ILE A 832 32.77 4.61 -34.44
N ASP A 833 31.85 5.31 -35.10
CA ASP A 833 31.23 4.85 -36.36
C ASP A 833 32.27 4.71 -37.50
N LEU A 834 33.31 5.55 -37.51
CA LEU A 834 34.46 5.41 -38.42
C LEU A 834 35.28 4.15 -38.11
N ARG A 835 35.60 3.87 -36.84
CA ARG A 835 36.33 2.66 -36.44
C ARG A 835 35.54 1.38 -36.69
N GLY A 836 34.22 1.39 -36.46
CA GLY A 836 33.33 0.25 -36.73
C GLY A 836 33.25 -0.15 -38.21
N ARG A 837 33.57 0.75 -39.14
CA ARG A 837 33.63 0.48 -40.59
C ARG A 837 34.94 -0.15 -41.05
N MET A 838 36.01 -0.12 -40.24
CA MET A 838 37.28 -0.78 -40.56
C MET A 838 37.37 -2.16 -39.90
N LYS A 839 36.67 -3.15 -40.46
CA LYS A 839 37.07 -4.56 -40.25
C LYS A 839 38.36 -4.83 -41.02
N PRO A 840 39.33 -5.57 -40.46
CA PRO A 840 40.46 -6.08 -41.24
C PRO A 840 39.96 -7.03 -42.33
N LYS A 841 40.68 -7.06 -43.46
CA LYS A 841 40.49 -8.04 -44.55
C LYS A 841 40.95 -9.43 -44.13
#